data_AF-A0A069QP97-F1
#
_entry.id   AF-A0A069QP97-F1
#
_cell.length_a   1.000
_cell.length_b   1.000
_cell.length_c   1.000
_cell.angle_alpha   90.00
_cell.angle_beta   90.00
_cell.angle_gamma   90.00
#
_symmetry.space_group_name_H-M   'P 1'
#
loop_
_entity.id
_entity.type
_entity.pdbx_description
1 polymer ?
#
loop_
_entity_poly.entity_id
_entity_poly.type
_entity_poly.pdbx_seq_one_letter_code
_entity_poly.pdbx_strand_id
1 'polypeptide(L)'
;MPSAIKAQGQHPSTHEWIGNSISTVVTSTNEDIKNVYLYNIGTGKYLNAGSYWGTVVVGFGVGMPINITKSPTSGKYRMQGSQVTTEGNNIAFGRRKDTPGYNDIFNYNNVYVDRGVDYDLSKTPNPYTHEPHHINGILDWEFEETSSGSKTYKIRFYNDEQDQNFGGTRYLQMKNAGHNNTYPLDYPSSVSSGDKSGLWKIVTKADLKAAFKEQYATDESPADATFLIYDQNFIRGDKDVEKWRASGGLTWKFSKPQAYLFEPGDADYTYYVGNGSISSNYYMAHYAGYSTANVRNLGNNNQANGKVTQEVVTLKKGWYRVSCNGFYNSKSGSQMVSKLFAKVQGRTEAYSNVETNLNTFAHQFTYVYDDLKHTYDASDHENNHISPYVKGAKEFEKGLYNNTVLVYVPTDGAKLNIGVEITNSSRKGDWTCWDNFRLEYCGTQDLILDEAQTSINYITKQVQPHKAATLILKRTLQKDEWNSIVFPVSLTAKQVKATFGETVKLSAYPKQSSTLSSRIDFTKVSLDNDDDIAIKANHLYLLRPTKEPTVPSTAAPYKKQIKDIGWVQVEAPYYIINNVTLDIDPQTLPNYSNGILRDASTPSTTTDERLQFCASLYNQTTKVVPANSYVLGKSAKSNNKWLWHFTQNQMAVKGFRGWIATGSSTQSKAVNFFVDGEEIGSTFSNTTGITSTPLQAEDQLFAQPCNIYSVDGKLVRPNATSTDGLPKGIYIVNHKKVIVK
;
A
#
# COMPACT_ATOMS: atom_id res chain seq x y z
N MET A 1 -4.83 20.51 -6.87
CA MET A 1 -5.62 19.50 -6.14
C MET A 1 -5.31 18.17 -6.79
N PRO A 2 -4.94 17.11 -6.04
CA PRO A 2 -4.88 15.79 -6.63
C PRO A 2 -6.31 15.48 -7.08
N SER A 3 -6.51 15.32 -8.39
CA SER A 3 -7.80 14.90 -8.93
C SER A 3 -8.16 13.59 -8.26
N ALA A 4 -9.27 13.56 -7.52
CA ALA A 4 -9.79 12.33 -6.94
C ALA A 4 -9.80 11.25 -8.03
N ILE A 5 -9.05 10.17 -7.82
CA ILE A 5 -8.92 9.11 -8.81
C ILE A 5 -10.29 8.41 -8.93
N LYS A 6 -10.84 8.34 -10.15
CA LYS A 6 -12.22 7.89 -10.41
C LYS A 6 -12.31 6.37 -10.32
N ALA A 7 -13.32 5.80 -9.67
CA ALA A 7 -13.57 4.36 -9.83
C ALA A 7 -14.11 4.08 -11.24
N GLN A 8 -13.68 2.98 -11.86
CA GLN A 8 -14.23 2.58 -13.15
C GLN A 8 -15.75 2.38 -13.00
N GLY A 9 -16.55 3.00 -13.87
CA GLY A 9 -18.02 2.95 -13.78
C GLY A 9 -18.68 4.18 -13.16
N GLN A 10 -17.91 5.11 -12.60
CA GLN A 10 -18.42 6.42 -12.18
C GLN A 10 -18.58 7.38 -13.36
N HIS A 11 -19.45 8.39 -13.19
CA HIS A 11 -19.73 9.38 -14.23
C HIS A 11 -18.46 10.21 -14.54
N PRO A 12 -18.09 10.40 -15.83
CA PRO A 12 -16.80 11.00 -16.19
C PRO A 12 -16.53 12.41 -15.65
N SER A 13 -17.59 13.20 -15.46
CA SER A 13 -17.49 14.60 -14.99
C SER A 13 -17.66 14.77 -13.48
N THR A 14 -18.50 13.97 -12.82
CA THR A 14 -18.80 14.14 -11.39
C THR A 14 -18.01 13.19 -10.50
N HIS A 15 -17.47 12.11 -11.05
CA HIS A 15 -16.73 11.05 -10.33
C HIS A 15 -17.57 10.39 -9.24
N GLU A 16 -18.88 10.37 -9.47
CA GLU A 16 -19.88 9.74 -8.60
C GLU A 16 -20.54 8.58 -9.35
N TRP A 17 -20.99 7.57 -8.60
CA TRP A 17 -21.86 6.54 -9.17
C TRP A 17 -23.17 7.13 -9.66
N ILE A 18 -23.68 6.65 -10.79
CA ILE A 18 -25.02 7.03 -11.29
C ILE A 18 -26.08 6.65 -10.24
N GLY A 19 -25.94 5.44 -9.65
CA GLY A 19 -26.85 4.89 -8.65
C GLY A 19 -28.10 4.25 -9.24
N ASN A 20 -28.89 3.63 -8.37
CA ASN A 20 -30.09 2.88 -8.75
C ASN A 20 -31.34 3.37 -8.02
N SER A 21 -32.50 3.14 -8.64
CA SER A 21 -33.78 3.38 -7.97
C SER A 21 -33.99 2.35 -6.86
N ILE A 22 -34.41 2.80 -5.68
CA ILE A 22 -34.82 1.92 -4.59
C ILE A 22 -35.95 0.98 -5.04
N SER A 23 -36.89 1.47 -5.85
CA SER A 23 -38.00 0.65 -6.37
C SER A 23 -37.52 -0.50 -7.24
N THR A 24 -36.50 -0.27 -8.09
CA THR A 24 -35.91 -1.30 -8.95
C THR A 24 -35.20 -2.38 -8.13
N VAL A 25 -34.42 -1.97 -7.14
CA VAL A 25 -33.62 -2.90 -6.32
C VAL A 25 -34.51 -3.82 -5.50
N VAL A 26 -35.52 -3.28 -4.81
CA VAL A 26 -36.36 -4.08 -3.88
C VAL A 26 -37.33 -5.03 -4.57
N THR A 27 -37.63 -4.83 -5.86
CA THR A 27 -38.51 -5.72 -6.64
C THR A 27 -37.74 -6.67 -7.56
N SER A 28 -36.42 -6.53 -7.65
CA SER A 28 -35.61 -7.35 -8.55
C SER A 28 -35.45 -8.77 -8.02
N THR A 29 -35.55 -9.74 -8.93
CA THR A 29 -35.19 -11.15 -8.69
C THR A 29 -33.76 -11.48 -9.14
N ASN A 30 -33.09 -10.57 -9.85
CA ASN A 30 -31.69 -10.73 -10.23
C ASN A 30 -30.79 -10.43 -9.03
N GLU A 31 -30.02 -11.44 -8.59
CA GLU A 31 -29.09 -11.34 -7.46
C GLU A 31 -28.05 -10.21 -7.60
N ASP A 32 -27.57 -9.92 -8.81
CA ASP A 32 -26.60 -8.83 -9.02
C ASP A 32 -27.23 -7.44 -8.87
N ILE A 33 -28.56 -7.32 -9.00
CA ILE A 33 -29.30 -6.08 -8.78
C ILE A 33 -29.78 -5.99 -7.32
N LYS A 34 -30.16 -7.14 -6.73
CA LYS A 34 -30.69 -7.23 -5.38
C LYS A 34 -29.63 -7.00 -4.30
N ASN A 35 -28.39 -7.44 -4.55
CA ASN A 35 -27.26 -7.18 -3.67
C ASN A 35 -26.65 -5.82 -3.99
N VAL A 36 -26.71 -4.91 -3.02
CA VAL A 36 -26.28 -3.52 -3.19
C VAL A 36 -25.23 -3.11 -2.16
N TYR A 37 -24.60 -1.99 -2.43
CA TYR A 37 -23.58 -1.35 -1.63
C TYR A 37 -23.96 0.12 -1.50
N LEU A 38 -24.10 0.60 -0.26
CA LEU A 38 -24.44 1.99 -0.01
C LEU A 38 -23.18 2.85 -0.09
N TYR A 39 -23.07 3.67 -1.12
CA TYR A 39 -21.94 4.56 -1.38
C TYR A 39 -22.25 5.98 -0.90
N ASN A 40 -21.38 6.54 -0.07
CA ASN A 40 -21.48 7.91 0.40
C ASN A 40 -20.80 8.88 -0.57
N ILE A 41 -21.54 9.89 -1.02
CA ILE A 41 -21.06 10.84 -2.03
C ILE A 41 -19.97 11.77 -1.44
N GLY A 42 -20.11 12.17 -0.18
CA GLY A 42 -19.19 13.14 0.44
C GLY A 42 -17.79 12.60 0.73
N THR A 43 -17.69 11.30 1.05
CA THR A 43 -16.41 10.67 1.44
C THR A 43 -15.85 9.72 0.38
N GLY A 44 -16.67 9.33 -0.58
CA GLY A 44 -16.35 8.30 -1.56
C GLY A 44 -16.13 6.91 -0.97
N LYS A 45 -16.72 6.64 0.20
CA LYS A 45 -16.63 5.35 0.91
C LYS A 45 -17.98 4.63 0.90
N TYR A 46 -17.96 3.35 1.23
CA TYR A 46 -19.16 2.53 1.34
C TYR A 46 -19.51 2.24 2.80
N LEU A 47 -20.79 1.98 3.07
CA LEU A 47 -21.22 1.45 4.37
C LEU A 47 -20.65 0.04 4.57
N ASN A 48 -20.05 -0.19 5.74
CA ASN A 48 -19.49 -1.46 6.18
C ASN A 48 -19.63 -1.57 7.72
N ALA A 49 -19.22 -2.68 8.33
CA ALA A 49 -19.18 -2.91 9.77
C ALA A 49 -17.73 -2.86 10.27
N GLY A 50 -17.51 -2.40 11.51
CA GLY A 50 -16.15 -2.45 12.08
C GLY A 50 -15.85 -1.54 13.26
N SER A 51 -16.81 -0.88 13.90
CA SER A 51 -16.54 -0.09 15.12
C SER A 51 -16.85 -0.89 16.38
N TYR A 52 -17.56 -0.30 17.35
CA TYR A 52 -17.92 -0.97 18.60
C TYR A 52 -18.58 -2.33 18.34
N TRP A 53 -18.19 -3.32 19.13
CA TRP A 53 -18.60 -4.72 19.01
C TRP A 53 -18.26 -5.40 17.67
N GLY A 54 -17.60 -4.68 16.74
CA GLY A 54 -17.38 -5.10 15.37
C GLY A 54 -18.65 -5.05 14.52
N THR A 55 -19.76 -4.55 15.08
CA THR A 55 -21.08 -4.57 14.46
C THR A 55 -21.68 -3.18 14.29
N VAL A 56 -21.13 -2.15 14.94
CA VAL A 56 -21.46 -0.76 14.60
C VAL A 56 -20.92 -0.43 13.21
N VAL A 57 -21.78 0.21 12.40
CA VAL A 57 -21.44 0.58 11.03
C VAL A 57 -20.34 1.63 10.97
N VAL A 58 -19.55 1.54 9.92
CA VAL A 58 -18.49 2.49 9.55
C VAL A 58 -18.56 2.73 8.04
N GLY A 59 -17.94 3.81 7.58
CA GLY A 59 -17.53 3.96 6.20
C GLY A 59 -16.19 3.27 5.96
N PHE A 60 -16.06 2.61 4.81
CA PHE A 60 -14.84 1.92 4.44
C PHE A 60 -14.60 1.95 2.92
N GLY A 61 -13.37 1.67 2.49
CA GLY A 61 -13.02 1.64 1.06
C GLY A 61 -13.79 0.58 0.26
N VAL A 62 -14.24 -0.49 0.93
CA VAL A 62 -15.04 -1.58 0.36
C VAL A 62 -16.36 -1.67 1.12
N GLY A 63 -17.47 -1.84 0.41
CA GLY A 63 -18.80 -1.94 1.02
C GLY A 63 -19.14 -3.37 1.43
N MET A 64 -19.92 -3.50 2.50
CA MET A 64 -20.61 -4.77 2.78
C MET A 64 -21.75 -4.96 1.77
N PRO A 65 -22.05 -6.20 1.34
CA PRO A 65 -23.26 -6.46 0.58
C PRO A 65 -24.50 -6.27 1.46
N ILE A 66 -25.48 -5.54 0.95
CA ILE A 66 -26.73 -5.22 1.63
C ILE A 66 -27.90 -5.71 0.79
N ASN A 67 -28.83 -6.41 1.42
CA ASN A 67 -30.14 -6.70 0.86
C ASN A 67 -31.15 -5.67 1.36
N ILE A 68 -31.81 -4.96 0.45
CA ILE A 68 -32.88 -4.02 0.80
C ILE A 68 -34.22 -4.64 0.42
N THR A 69 -35.14 -4.70 1.38
CA THR A 69 -36.48 -5.26 1.19
C THR A 69 -37.55 -4.27 1.66
N LYS A 70 -38.79 -4.45 1.20
CA LYS A 70 -39.93 -3.67 1.70
C LYS A 70 -40.18 -4.02 3.16
N SER A 71 -40.36 -3.01 3.99
CA SER A 71 -40.85 -3.20 5.36
C SER A 71 -42.35 -3.54 5.34
N PRO A 72 -42.88 -4.24 6.36
CA PRO A 72 -44.32 -4.30 6.62
C PRO A 72 -44.96 -2.90 6.76
N THR A 73 -44.18 -1.90 7.19
CA THR A 73 -44.63 -0.50 7.23
C THR A 73 -44.61 0.12 5.83
N SER A 74 -45.76 0.61 5.37
CA SER A 74 -45.89 1.23 4.05
C SER A 74 -44.89 2.38 3.84
N GLY A 75 -44.26 2.41 2.66
CA GLY A 75 -43.27 3.44 2.29
C GLY A 75 -41.89 3.27 2.92
N LYS A 76 -41.67 2.20 3.71
CA LYS A 76 -40.39 1.95 4.40
C LYS A 76 -39.72 0.66 3.95
N TYR A 77 -38.46 0.54 4.34
CA TYR A 77 -37.56 -0.53 3.91
C TYR A 77 -36.81 -1.13 5.10
N ARG A 78 -36.36 -2.37 4.93
CA ARG A 78 -35.43 -3.05 5.84
C ARG A 78 -34.12 -3.32 5.11
N MET A 79 -33.01 -3.24 5.85
CA MET A 79 -31.68 -3.50 5.33
C MET A 79 -31.06 -4.68 6.08
N GLN A 80 -30.45 -5.61 5.36
CA GLN A 80 -29.81 -6.79 5.92
C GLN A 80 -28.39 -6.92 5.36
N GLY A 81 -27.40 -7.06 6.23
CA GLY A 81 -25.99 -7.27 5.86
C GLY A 81 -25.62 -8.76 5.78
N SER A 82 -24.32 -9.04 5.61
CA SER A 82 -23.79 -10.42 5.63
C SER A 82 -23.61 -11.00 7.04
N GLN A 83 -23.40 -10.14 8.03
CA GLN A 83 -23.11 -10.54 9.42
C GLN A 83 -24.35 -11.08 10.13
N VAL A 84 -24.17 -12.14 10.91
CA VAL A 84 -25.22 -12.76 11.73
C VAL A 84 -24.65 -13.03 13.11
N THR A 85 -25.24 -12.44 14.13
CA THR A 85 -24.88 -12.67 15.54
C THR A 85 -26.09 -13.19 16.30
N THR A 86 -25.94 -13.41 17.62
CA THR A 86 -27.05 -13.73 18.50
C THR A 86 -28.05 -12.58 18.64
N GLU A 87 -27.64 -11.36 18.30
CA GLU A 87 -28.44 -10.15 18.40
C GLU A 87 -29.28 -9.89 17.13
N GLY A 88 -29.02 -10.62 16.04
CA GLY A 88 -29.76 -10.53 14.78
C GLY A 88 -28.88 -10.44 13.54
N ASN A 89 -29.46 -9.92 12.45
CA ASN A 89 -28.82 -9.86 11.13
C ASN A 89 -29.24 -8.63 10.30
N ASN A 90 -30.03 -7.72 10.87
CA ASN A 90 -30.50 -6.52 10.19
C ASN A 90 -29.65 -5.32 10.55
N ILE A 91 -29.51 -4.40 9.58
CA ILE A 91 -28.95 -3.07 9.80
C ILE A 91 -30.03 -2.20 10.44
N ALA A 92 -29.84 -1.81 11.69
CA ALA A 92 -30.85 -1.10 12.47
C ALA A 92 -30.22 -0.14 13.47
N PHE A 93 -30.94 0.92 13.83
CA PHE A 93 -30.54 1.78 14.94
C PHE A 93 -30.89 1.11 16.27
N GLY A 94 -29.89 0.90 17.13
CA GLY A 94 -30.06 0.34 18.47
C GLY A 94 -30.32 1.44 19.49
N ARG A 95 -31.49 1.40 20.13
CA ARG A 95 -31.92 2.33 21.18
C ARG A 95 -31.34 1.96 22.54
N ARG A 96 -31.48 2.85 23.52
CA ARG A 96 -31.04 2.57 24.89
C ARG A 96 -31.87 1.45 25.53
N LYS A 97 -33.17 1.39 25.22
CA LYS A 97 -34.05 0.28 25.62
C LYS A 97 -33.76 -1.06 24.94
N ASP A 98 -32.87 -1.12 23.93
CA ASP A 98 -32.61 -2.32 23.12
C ASP A 98 -31.35 -3.10 23.57
N THR A 99 -30.72 -2.75 24.71
CA THR A 99 -29.42 -3.31 25.10
C THR A 99 -29.28 -3.59 26.61
N PRO A 100 -28.61 -4.69 27.04
CA PRO A 100 -28.31 -4.97 28.46
C PRO A 100 -27.35 -3.96 29.09
N GLY A 101 -26.46 -3.35 28.31
CA GLY A 101 -25.42 -2.42 28.78
C GLY A 101 -25.85 -0.96 28.67
N TYR A 102 -27.08 -0.64 29.06
CA TYR A 102 -27.73 0.67 28.87
C TYR A 102 -27.08 1.84 29.63
N ASN A 103 -26.11 1.59 30.50
CA ASN A 103 -25.36 2.66 31.17
C ASN A 103 -24.22 3.20 30.31
N ASP A 104 -23.78 2.45 29.31
CA ASP A 104 -22.65 2.82 28.48
C ASP A 104 -23.10 3.29 27.10
N ILE A 105 -22.76 4.54 26.77
CA ILE A 105 -23.24 5.22 25.56
C ILE A 105 -22.87 4.51 24.26
N PHE A 106 -21.81 3.70 24.23
CA PHE A 106 -21.40 2.95 23.03
C PHE A 106 -22.26 1.70 22.75
N ASN A 107 -23.10 1.29 23.70
CA ASN A 107 -24.01 0.14 23.54
C ASN A 107 -25.35 0.49 22.89
N TYR A 108 -25.63 1.79 22.71
CA TYR A 108 -26.85 2.29 22.11
C TYR A 108 -26.58 3.55 21.28
N ASN A 109 -27.63 4.14 20.70
CA ASN A 109 -27.58 5.31 19.84
C ASN A 109 -26.61 5.19 18.66
N ASN A 110 -26.48 3.97 18.13
CA ASN A 110 -25.67 3.66 16.97
C ASN A 110 -26.47 2.78 16.00
N VAL A 111 -26.06 2.77 14.73
CA VAL A 111 -26.54 1.80 13.76
C VAL A 111 -25.64 0.57 13.82
N TYR A 112 -26.26 -0.59 13.99
CA TYR A 112 -25.60 -1.88 14.08
C TYR A 112 -26.04 -2.75 12.90
N VAL A 113 -25.21 -3.71 12.49
CA VAL A 113 -25.51 -4.64 11.39
C VAL A 113 -26.13 -5.96 11.84
N ASP A 114 -26.42 -6.10 13.13
CA ASP A 114 -26.74 -7.35 13.77
C ASP A 114 -27.98 -7.24 14.69
N ARG A 115 -29.01 -6.52 14.27
CA ARG A 115 -30.26 -6.34 15.06
C ARG A 115 -31.44 -7.09 14.48
N GLY A 116 -32.56 -7.06 15.18
CA GLY A 116 -33.85 -7.57 14.72
C GLY A 116 -34.36 -8.81 15.43
N VAL A 117 -33.81 -9.17 16.60
CA VAL A 117 -34.35 -10.23 17.46
C VAL A 117 -35.32 -9.68 18.49
N ASP A 118 -36.19 -10.57 18.98
CA ASP A 118 -37.10 -10.28 20.08
C ASP A 118 -36.33 -10.19 21.40
N TYR A 119 -36.39 -9.02 22.02
CA TYR A 119 -35.76 -8.69 23.29
C TYR A 119 -36.74 -8.98 24.43
N ASP A 120 -36.42 -9.98 25.25
CA ASP A 120 -37.27 -10.46 26.34
C ASP A 120 -36.81 -9.82 27.66
N LEU A 121 -37.62 -8.90 28.19
CA LEU A 121 -37.30 -8.14 29.40
C LEU A 121 -37.18 -9.03 30.64
N SER A 122 -37.81 -10.21 30.64
CA SER A 122 -37.70 -11.17 31.76
C SER A 122 -36.31 -11.84 31.83
N LYS A 123 -35.60 -11.90 30.70
CA LYS A 123 -34.25 -12.47 30.60
C LYS A 123 -33.18 -11.39 30.69
N THR A 124 -33.46 -10.21 30.16
CA THR A 124 -32.48 -9.12 30.07
C THR A 124 -33.11 -7.80 30.50
N PRO A 125 -33.25 -7.56 31.82
CA PRO A 125 -33.93 -6.38 32.35
C PRO A 125 -33.31 -5.07 31.85
N ASN A 126 -34.15 -4.11 31.48
CA ASN A 126 -33.75 -2.78 31.04
C ASN A 126 -34.77 -1.74 31.57
N PRO A 127 -34.35 -0.77 32.40
CA PRO A 127 -35.26 0.19 33.03
C PRO A 127 -35.81 1.25 32.08
N TYR A 128 -35.34 1.30 30.83
CA TYR A 128 -35.79 2.26 29.81
C TYR A 128 -36.99 1.74 29.00
N THR A 129 -37.54 0.59 29.36
CA THR A 129 -38.78 0.06 28.78
C THR A 129 -39.56 -0.76 29.80
N HIS A 130 -40.87 -0.77 29.65
CA HIS A 130 -41.78 -1.65 30.38
C HIS A 130 -42.44 -2.67 29.44
N GLU A 131 -42.08 -2.66 28.16
CA GLU A 131 -42.55 -3.64 27.17
C GLU A 131 -41.94 -5.01 27.51
N PRO A 132 -42.76 -6.05 27.78
CA PRO A 132 -42.21 -7.37 28.12
C PRO A 132 -41.37 -7.96 26.99
N HIS A 133 -41.74 -7.65 25.74
CA HIS A 133 -41.09 -8.08 24.52
C HIS A 133 -41.08 -6.94 23.50
N HIS A 134 -39.93 -6.70 22.86
CA HIS A 134 -39.79 -5.74 21.77
C HIS A 134 -38.61 -6.08 20.87
N ILE A 135 -38.61 -5.63 19.62
CA ILE A 135 -37.46 -5.84 18.73
C ILE A 135 -36.28 -4.97 19.15
N ASN A 136 -35.07 -5.55 19.22
CA ASN A 136 -33.83 -4.86 19.61
C ASN A 136 -33.26 -3.92 18.52
N GLY A 137 -34.08 -3.03 17.98
CA GLY A 137 -33.64 -1.99 17.06
C GLY A 137 -34.75 -1.47 16.15
N ILE A 138 -34.52 -0.29 15.58
CA ILE A 138 -35.40 0.33 14.59
C ILE A 138 -35.03 -0.21 13.21
N LEU A 139 -35.83 -1.16 12.73
CA LEU A 139 -35.65 -1.82 11.43
C LEU A 139 -36.15 -1.00 10.24
N ASP A 140 -36.97 0.01 10.51
CA ASP A 140 -37.70 0.80 9.52
C ASP A 140 -36.84 1.97 9.00
N TRP A 141 -36.47 1.89 7.73
CA TRP A 141 -35.71 2.92 7.01
C TRP A 141 -36.55 3.59 5.92
N GLU A 142 -36.32 4.90 5.72
CA GLU A 142 -36.86 5.67 4.60
C GLU A 142 -35.72 6.12 3.69
N PHE A 143 -35.94 6.00 2.37
CA PHE A 143 -35.03 6.47 1.32
C PHE A 143 -35.66 7.68 0.64
N GLU A 144 -35.28 8.88 1.06
CA GLU A 144 -35.78 10.16 0.51
C GLU A 144 -34.91 10.58 -0.68
N GLU A 145 -35.42 10.41 -1.89
CA GLU A 145 -34.72 10.84 -3.11
C GLU A 145 -34.60 12.38 -3.15
N THR A 146 -33.41 12.92 -3.43
CA THR A 146 -33.17 14.38 -3.36
C THR A 146 -33.90 15.18 -4.43
N SER A 147 -34.21 14.55 -5.56
CA SER A 147 -35.07 15.05 -6.63
C SER A 147 -35.49 13.86 -7.50
N SER A 148 -36.66 13.94 -8.14
CA SER A 148 -37.20 12.81 -8.90
C SER A 148 -36.20 12.30 -9.94
N GLY A 149 -35.82 11.02 -9.83
CA GLY A 149 -34.91 10.35 -10.74
C GLY A 149 -33.42 10.65 -10.53
N SER A 150 -33.04 11.39 -9.49
CA SER A 150 -31.63 11.67 -9.16
C SER A 150 -30.86 10.42 -8.73
N LYS A 151 -31.57 9.40 -8.24
CA LYS A 151 -31.03 8.18 -7.63
C LYS A 151 -30.04 8.48 -6.50
N THR A 152 -30.20 9.63 -5.87
CA THR A 152 -29.43 10.11 -4.72
C THR A 152 -30.37 10.24 -3.54
N TYR A 153 -30.01 9.66 -2.40
CA TYR A 153 -30.90 9.54 -1.27
C TYR A 153 -30.34 10.18 0.00
N LYS A 154 -31.24 10.75 0.79
CA LYS A 154 -31.06 10.86 2.23
C LYS A 154 -31.69 9.62 2.86
N ILE A 155 -30.92 8.88 3.65
CA ILE A 155 -31.40 7.67 4.33
C ILE A 155 -31.71 8.05 5.77
N ARG A 156 -32.93 7.77 6.25
CA ARG A 156 -33.38 8.19 7.57
C ARG A 156 -34.21 7.14 8.29
N PHE A 157 -34.35 7.30 9.60
CA PHE A 157 -35.22 6.51 10.46
C PHE A 157 -35.89 7.43 11.48
N TYR A 158 -36.92 6.93 12.17
CA TYR A 158 -37.60 7.66 13.25
C TYR A 158 -37.35 6.96 14.58
N ASN A 159 -36.73 7.66 15.53
CA ASN A 159 -36.50 7.17 16.89
C ASN A 159 -37.63 7.60 17.83
N ASP A 160 -38.24 6.64 18.51
CA ASP A 160 -39.33 6.86 19.47
C ASP A 160 -38.84 7.24 20.88
N GLU A 161 -37.55 7.08 21.21
CA GLU A 161 -36.98 7.52 22.49
C GLU A 161 -36.74 9.05 22.55
N GLN A 162 -37.79 9.81 22.87
CA GLN A 162 -37.72 11.28 22.95
C GLN A 162 -36.77 11.78 24.05
N ASP A 163 -36.74 11.11 25.20
CA ASP A 163 -36.01 11.57 26.39
C ASP A 163 -34.51 11.22 26.39
N GLN A 164 -33.99 10.63 25.30
CA GLN A 164 -32.60 10.18 25.19
C GLN A 164 -31.72 11.10 24.30
N ASN A 165 -32.16 12.34 24.04
CA ASN A 165 -31.51 13.32 23.13
C ASN A 165 -31.40 12.87 21.65
N PHE A 166 -31.93 11.69 21.31
CA PHE A 166 -31.88 11.11 19.96
C PHE A 166 -33.27 10.86 19.35
N GLY A 167 -34.35 11.36 19.98
CA GLY A 167 -35.73 11.18 19.50
C GLY A 167 -36.09 11.97 18.25
N GLY A 168 -37.01 11.43 17.46
CA GLY A 168 -37.48 11.98 16.19
C GLY A 168 -36.74 11.44 14.98
N THR A 169 -36.89 12.11 13.83
CA THR A 169 -36.22 11.73 12.59
C THR A 169 -34.71 11.93 12.68
N ARG A 170 -33.95 10.94 12.21
CA ARG A 170 -32.49 10.93 12.20
C ARG A 170 -31.97 10.40 10.87
N TYR A 171 -30.88 10.98 10.39
CA TYR A 171 -30.32 10.70 9.06
C TYR A 171 -29.00 9.95 9.14
N LEU A 172 -28.73 9.05 8.21
CA LEU A 172 -27.42 8.42 8.08
C LEU A 172 -26.43 9.40 7.45
N GLN A 173 -25.40 9.81 8.21
CA GLN A 173 -24.36 10.72 7.73
C GLN A 173 -22.98 10.13 7.98
N MET A 174 -22.08 10.21 7.00
CA MET A 174 -20.71 9.70 7.15
C MET A 174 -19.74 10.85 7.38
N LYS A 175 -19.02 10.84 8.51
CA LYS A 175 -18.00 11.86 8.81
C LYS A 175 -16.71 11.54 8.07
N ASN A 176 -16.05 12.58 7.57
CA ASN A 176 -14.71 12.43 7.02
C ASN A 176 -13.70 12.20 8.17
N ALA A 177 -12.91 11.12 8.07
CA ALA A 177 -11.89 10.75 9.06
C ALA A 177 -10.44 11.00 8.57
N GLY A 178 -10.26 11.70 7.44
CA GLY A 178 -8.94 11.94 6.87
C GLY A 178 -8.27 10.65 6.42
N HIS A 179 -7.11 10.33 7.02
CA HIS A 179 -6.24 9.22 6.61
C HIS A 179 -6.55 7.87 7.26
N ASN A 180 -7.59 7.75 8.10
CA ASN A 180 -7.97 6.46 8.69
C ASN A 180 -8.64 5.56 7.63
N ASN A 181 -8.53 4.23 7.76
CA ASN A 181 -9.23 3.34 6.83
C ASN A 181 -10.74 3.34 7.10
N THR A 182 -11.14 3.50 8.36
CA THR A 182 -12.55 3.54 8.80
C THR A 182 -13.05 4.96 9.06
N TYR A 183 -14.30 5.22 8.66
CA TYR A 183 -14.97 6.53 8.74
C TYR A 183 -16.17 6.41 9.69
N PRO A 184 -16.27 7.19 10.77
CA PRO A 184 -17.40 7.09 11.69
C PRO A 184 -18.67 7.67 11.06
N LEU A 185 -19.82 7.24 11.59
CA LEU A 185 -21.12 7.79 11.22
C LEU A 185 -21.67 8.72 12.31
N ASP A 186 -22.52 9.65 11.87
CA ASP A 186 -23.39 10.46 12.71
C ASP A 186 -24.85 10.24 12.35
N TYR A 187 -25.72 10.68 13.25
CA TYR A 187 -27.16 10.63 13.10
C TYR A 187 -27.78 12.01 13.39
N PRO A 188 -27.62 13.03 12.52
CA PRO A 188 -28.21 14.34 12.76
C PRO A 188 -29.74 14.31 12.55
N SER A 189 -30.43 15.29 13.14
CA SER A 189 -31.88 15.49 12.95
C SER A 189 -32.25 16.09 11.60
N SER A 190 -31.27 16.59 10.84
CA SER A 190 -31.46 17.11 9.48
C SER A 190 -30.19 17.00 8.65
N VAL A 191 -30.34 16.88 7.33
CA VAL A 191 -29.25 16.91 6.35
C VAL A 191 -29.63 17.90 5.24
N SER A 192 -28.78 18.93 5.04
CA SER A 192 -28.98 19.90 3.97
C SER A 192 -28.73 19.27 2.59
N SER A 193 -29.35 19.79 1.54
CA SER A 193 -29.17 19.25 0.17
C SER A 193 -27.75 19.42 -0.37
N GLY A 194 -27.00 20.41 0.12
CA GLY A 194 -25.60 20.63 -0.25
C GLY A 194 -24.60 19.78 0.54
N ASP A 195 -25.03 19.18 1.66
CA ASP A 195 -24.16 18.36 2.49
C ASP A 195 -24.03 16.93 1.93
N LYS A 196 -23.02 16.75 1.07
CA LYS A 196 -22.72 15.46 0.45
C LYS A 196 -22.43 14.33 1.46
N SER A 197 -22.07 14.65 2.71
CA SER A 197 -21.77 13.64 3.73
C SER A 197 -23.01 12.86 4.20
N GLY A 198 -24.22 13.41 3.99
CA GLY A 198 -25.49 12.71 4.24
C GLY A 198 -26.19 12.20 2.98
N LEU A 199 -25.51 12.24 1.81
CA LEU A 199 -26.05 11.80 0.53
C LEU A 199 -25.46 10.45 0.11
N TRP A 200 -26.35 9.56 -0.32
CA TRP A 200 -26.03 8.18 -0.62
C TRP A 200 -26.48 7.77 -2.02
N LYS A 201 -25.70 6.89 -2.66
CA LYS A 201 -26.05 6.16 -3.87
C LYS A 201 -26.24 4.68 -3.56
N ILE A 202 -27.25 4.07 -4.18
CA ILE A 202 -27.42 2.63 -4.18
C ILE A 202 -26.64 2.07 -5.38
N VAL A 203 -25.50 1.43 -5.11
CA VAL A 203 -24.65 0.80 -6.13
C VAL A 203 -24.95 -0.69 -6.13
N THR A 204 -25.30 -1.27 -7.27
CA THR A 204 -25.60 -2.71 -7.37
C THR A 204 -24.32 -3.50 -7.61
N LYS A 205 -24.33 -4.80 -7.31
CA LYS A 205 -23.25 -5.71 -7.73
C LYS A 205 -23.10 -5.72 -9.26
N ALA A 206 -24.17 -5.53 -10.02
CA ALA A 206 -24.11 -5.38 -11.47
C ALA A 206 -23.28 -4.15 -11.89
N ASP A 207 -23.41 -3.01 -11.20
CA ASP A 207 -22.59 -1.81 -11.46
C ASP A 207 -21.11 -2.08 -11.17
N LEU A 208 -20.81 -2.75 -10.05
CA LEU A 208 -19.43 -3.14 -9.72
C LEU A 208 -18.83 -4.11 -10.75
N LYS A 209 -19.62 -5.04 -11.30
CA LYS A 209 -19.15 -5.92 -12.39
C LYS A 209 -18.93 -5.15 -13.69
N ALA A 210 -19.84 -4.22 -14.02
CA ALA A 210 -19.76 -3.39 -15.21
C ALA A 210 -18.55 -2.44 -15.20
N ALA A 211 -18.04 -2.11 -14.01
CA ALA A 211 -16.83 -1.33 -13.82
C ALA A 211 -15.58 -1.97 -14.46
N PHE A 212 -15.54 -3.29 -14.69
CA PHE A 212 -14.32 -3.96 -15.12
C PHE A 212 -14.01 -3.64 -16.59
N LYS A 213 -13.16 -2.65 -16.84
CA LYS A 213 -12.77 -2.23 -18.20
C LYS A 213 -11.44 -2.88 -18.59
N GLU A 214 -11.37 -3.48 -19.78
CA GLU A 214 -10.10 -4.01 -20.32
C GLU A 214 -9.05 -2.91 -20.53
N GLN A 215 -9.51 -1.70 -20.88
CA GLN A 215 -8.71 -0.49 -20.99
C GLN A 215 -9.43 0.66 -20.29
N TYR A 216 -8.72 1.40 -19.45
CA TYR A 216 -9.26 2.51 -18.67
C TYR A 216 -8.32 3.71 -18.70
N ALA A 217 -8.84 4.88 -18.34
CA ALA A 217 -8.11 6.13 -18.41
C ALA A 217 -7.08 6.26 -17.28
N THR A 218 -6.06 7.09 -17.46
CA THR A 218 -5.00 7.32 -16.46
C THR A 218 -5.51 7.95 -15.16
N ASP A 219 -6.62 8.70 -15.24
CA ASP A 219 -7.30 9.33 -14.11
C ASP A 219 -8.38 8.42 -13.47
N GLU A 220 -8.48 7.17 -13.93
CA GLU A 220 -9.30 6.12 -13.33
C GLU A 220 -8.43 5.16 -12.49
N SER A 221 -8.94 4.75 -11.34
CA SER A 221 -8.40 3.68 -10.50
C SER A 221 -8.71 2.32 -11.13
N PRO A 222 -7.95 1.26 -10.81
CA PRO A 222 -8.42 -0.11 -10.99
C PRO A 222 -9.85 -0.32 -10.46
N ALA A 223 -10.63 -1.17 -11.13
CA ALA A 223 -11.98 -1.50 -10.66
C ALA A 223 -11.90 -2.33 -9.38
N ASP A 224 -12.66 -1.97 -8.35
CA ASP A 224 -12.70 -2.74 -7.11
C ASP A 224 -13.37 -4.10 -7.34
N ALA A 225 -12.60 -5.16 -7.14
CA ALA A 225 -13.02 -6.55 -7.25
C ALA A 225 -13.08 -7.23 -5.88
N THR A 226 -12.90 -6.49 -4.78
CA THR A 226 -12.81 -7.02 -3.42
C THR A 226 -14.12 -7.67 -2.97
N PHE A 227 -15.26 -7.30 -3.56
CA PHE A 227 -16.54 -7.97 -3.33
C PHE A 227 -16.57 -9.46 -3.77
N LEU A 228 -15.53 -9.94 -4.44
CA LEU A 228 -15.32 -11.36 -4.76
C LEU A 228 -14.59 -12.12 -3.63
N ILE A 229 -14.03 -11.40 -2.65
CA ILE A 229 -13.35 -11.96 -1.48
C ILE A 229 -14.35 -12.01 -0.33
N TYR A 230 -14.40 -13.16 0.33
CA TYR A 230 -15.13 -13.40 1.55
C TYR A 230 -14.32 -12.98 2.78
N ASP A 231 -14.97 -12.35 3.76
CA ASP A 231 -14.36 -11.90 5.03
C ASP A 231 -12.96 -11.29 4.86
N GLN A 232 -12.86 -10.29 3.99
CA GLN A 232 -11.60 -9.66 3.61
C GLN A 232 -10.93 -8.86 4.74
N ASN A 233 -11.70 -8.52 5.78
CA ASN A 233 -11.26 -7.74 6.95
C ASN A 233 -11.27 -8.57 8.25
N PHE A 234 -11.41 -9.90 8.14
CA PHE A 234 -11.42 -10.80 9.30
C PHE A 234 -12.33 -10.33 10.44
N ILE A 235 -13.55 -9.91 10.07
CA ILE A 235 -14.49 -9.25 10.96
C ILE A 235 -14.93 -10.23 12.04
N ARG A 236 -15.03 -9.74 13.27
CA ARG A 236 -15.50 -10.53 14.41
C ARG A 236 -16.82 -11.22 14.07
N GLY A 237 -16.83 -12.56 14.18
CA GLY A 237 -18.04 -13.36 14.06
C GLY A 237 -18.59 -13.47 12.64
N ASP A 238 -17.82 -13.08 11.62
CA ASP A 238 -18.20 -13.36 10.23
C ASP A 238 -18.02 -14.86 9.94
N LYS A 239 -19.11 -15.52 9.56
CA LYS A 239 -19.10 -16.94 9.18
C LYS A 239 -18.22 -17.22 7.96
N ASP A 240 -18.04 -16.23 7.11
CA ASP A 240 -17.28 -16.36 5.88
C ASP A 240 -15.76 -16.44 6.14
N VAL A 241 -15.32 -16.29 7.40
CA VAL A 241 -13.97 -16.64 7.85
C VAL A 241 -13.59 -18.09 7.49
N GLU A 242 -14.56 -19.01 7.43
CA GLU A 242 -14.33 -20.41 7.06
C GLU A 242 -13.92 -20.59 5.58
N LYS A 243 -14.09 -19.55 4.75
CA LYS A 243 -13.58 -19.54 3.36
C LYS A 243 -12.07 -19.40 3.31
N TRP A 244 -11.45 -18.91 4.38
CA TRP A 244 -9.99 -18.88 4.56
C TRP A 244 -9.49 -20.19 5.15
N ARG A 245 -8.88 -21.02 4.29
CA ARG A 245 -8.45 -22.38 4.65
C ARG A 245 -6.98 -22.40 5.06
N ALA A 246 -6.73 -22.79 6.30
CA ALA A 246 -5.40 -23.12 6.80
C ALA A 246 -4.92 -24.48 6.27
N SER A 247 -3.64 -24.60 5.95
CA SER A 247 -3.00 -25.81 5.42
C SER A 247 -1.50 -25.83 5.70
N GLY A 248 -0.82 -26.95 5.42
CA GLY A 248 0.63 -27.04 5.52
C GLY A 248 1.19 -27.21 6.95
N GLY A 249 0.36 -27.59 7.91
CA GLY A 249 0.74 -27.80 9.31
C GLY A 249 0.01 -26.89 10.29
N LEU A 250 -0.51 -25.75 9.81
CA LEU A 250 -1.29 -24.82 10.62
C LEU A 250 -2.53 -25.48 11.25
N THR A 251 -2.74 -25.21 12.52
CA THR A 251 -3.84 -25.73 13.34
C THR A 251 -4.64 -24.58 13.95
N TRP A 252 -5.93 -24.81 14.17
CA TRP A 252 -6.85 -23.83 14.72
C TRP A 252 -8.09 -24.52 15.30
N LYS A 253 -8.83 -23.81 16.14
CA LYS A 253 -10.12 -24.24 16.69
C LYS A 253 -11.00 -23.05 17.04
N PHE A 254 -12.31 -23.22 16.95
CA PHE A 254 -13.27 -22.29 17.54
C PHE A 254 -13.45 -22.55 19.04
N SER A 255 -13.28 -21.52 19.85
CA SER A 255 -13.68 -21.54 21.27
C SER A 255 -15.21 -21.46 21.39
N LYS A 256 -15.86 -20.66 20.53
CA LYS A 256 -17.31 -20.56 20.39
C LYS A 256 -17.74 -20.72 18.93
N PRO A 257 -18.02 -21.96 18.48
CA PRO A 257 -18.36 -22.23 17.08
C PRO A 257 -19.56 -21.45 16.54
N GLN A 258 -20.62 -21.31 17.36
CA GLN A 258 -21.85 -20.59 16.96
C GLN A 258 -21.64 -19.08 16.75
N ALA A 259 -20.55 -18.53 17.29
CA ALA A 259 -20.19 -17.12 17.16
C ALA A 259 -18.93 -16.91 16.30
N TYR A 260 -18.41 -17.98 15.68
CA TYR A 260 -17.18 -17.98 14.87
C TYR A 260 -15.97 -17.34 15.58
N LEU A 261 -15.84 -17.52 16.90
CA LEU A 261 -14.73 -17.00 17.69
C LEU A 261 -13.64 -18.05 17.89
N PHE A 262 -12.41 -17.73 17.47
CA PHE A 262 -11.24 -18.62 17.55
C PHE A 262 -10.70 -18.72 18.98
N GLU A 263 -10.08 -19.85 19.29
CA GLU A 263 -9.38 -20.10 20.55
C GLU A 263 -8.00 -19.41 20.57
N PRO A 264 -7.77 -18.37 21.38
CA PRO A 264 -6.49 -17.68 21.43
C PRO A 264 -5.48 -18.37 22.36
N GLY A 265 -5.92 -19.11 23.38
CA GLY A 265 -5.08 -19.46 24.54
C GLY A 265 -4.35 -20.79 24.47
N ASP A 266 -4.78 -21.68 23.57
CA ASP A 266 -4.17 -22.99 23.40
C ASP A 266 -2.94 -22.92 22.46
N ALA A 267 -1.81 -23.44 22.93
CA ALA A 267 -0.55 -23.43 22.18
C ALA A 267 -0.57 -24.38 20.97
N ASP A 268 -1.51 -25.33 20.93
CA ASP A 268 -1.71 -26.23 19.79
C ASP A 268 -2.47 -25.55 18.63
N TYR A 269 -2.94 -24.31 18.78
CA TYR A 269 -3.66 -23.57 17.74
C TYR A 269 -2.88 -22.32 17.29
N THR A 270 -2.06 -22.51 16.27
CA THR A 270 -1.15 -21.46 15.77
C THR A 270 -1.81 -20.47 14.84
N TYR A 271 -2.83 -20.88 14.06
CA TYR A 271 -3.66 -19.99 13.24
C TYR A 271 -4.81 -19.45 14.08
N TYR A 272 -4.96 -18.12 14.09
CA TYR A 272 -5.92 -17.41 14.92
C TYR A 272 -6.49 -16.20 14.21
N VAL A 273 -7.80 -16.02 14.29
CA VAL A 273 -8.50 -14.82 13.83
C VAL A 273 -9.22 -14.16 15.00
N GLY A 274 -8.95 -12.88 15.23
CA GLY A 274 -9.63 -12.10 16.27
C GLY A 274 -8.72 -11.08 16.95
N ASN A 275 -9.18 -10.55 18.08
CA ASN A 275 -8.53 -9.47 18.83
C ASN A 275 -7.98 -9.92 20.21
N GLY A 276 -8.03 -11.22 20.50
CA GLY A 276 -7.63 -11.85 21.77
C GLY A 276 -8.80 -12.20 22.68
N SER A 277 -10.02 -11.72 22.44
CA SER A 277 -11.18 -12.02 23.28
C SER A 277 -12.10 -13.06 22.66
N ILE A 278 -12.73 -13.87 23.53
CA ILE A 278 -13.70 -14.92 23.14
C ILE A 278 -15.10 -14.68 23.73
N SER A 279 -15.33 -13.54 24.37
CA SER A 279 -16.56 -13.25 25.10
C SER A 279 -17.12 -11.89 24.73
N SER A 280 -18.45 -11.78 24.72
CA SER A 280 -19.15 -10.50 24.56
C SER A 280 -19.03 -9.70 25.85
N ASN A 281 -17.89 -9.01 26.03
CA ASN A 281 -17.57 -8.18 27.18
C ASN A 281 -17.07 -6.79 26.73
N TYR A 282 -16.71 -5.92 27.65
CA TYR A 282 -16.23 -4.57 27.33
C TYR A 282 -14.94 -4.54 26.51
N TYR A 283 -14.04 -5.51 26.67
CA TYR A 283 -12.87 -5.59 25.78
C TYR A 283 -13.29 -5.81 24.34
N MET A 284 -14.20 -6.76 24.10
CA MET A 284 -14.76 -7.01 22.78
C MET A 284 -15.53 -5.78 22.26
N ALA A 285 -16.32 -5.12 23.11
CA ALA A 285 -17.05 -3.90 22.76
C ALA A 285 -16.14 -2.82 22.18
N HIS A 286 -14.99 -2.57 22.80
CA HIS A 286 -14.07 -1.50 22.41
C HIS A 286 -13.13 -1.88 21.26
N TYR A 287 -12.82 -3.17 21.10
CA TYR A 287 -11.72 -3.59 20.23
C TYR A 287 -12.07 -4.60 19.14
N ALA A 288 -13.34 -5.00 18.99
CA ALA A 288 -13.74 -5.94 17.94
C ALA A 288 -13.49 -5.44 16.51
N GLY A 289 -13.53 -4.11 16.30
CA GLY A 289 -13.14 -3.46 15.05
C GLY A 289 -11.66 -3.61 14.65
N TYR A 290 -10.83 -4.17 15.53
CA TYR A 290 -9.40 -4.36 15.35
C TYR A 290 -9.03 -5.86 15.35
N SER A 291 -9.90 -6.68 14.76
CA SER A 291 -9.63 -8.11 14.58
C SER A 291 -8.67 -8.32 13.42
N THR A 292 -7.76 -9.29 13.54
CA THR A 292 -6.81 -9.64 12.47
C THR A 292 -6.70 -11.14 12.33
N ALA A 293 -6.16 -11.60 11.19
CA ALA A 293 -5.70 -12.96 11.03
C ALA A 293 -4.21 -13.09 11.37
N ASN A 294 -3.84 -14.22 11.99
CA ASN A 294 -2.56 -14.40 12.63
C ASN A 294 -2.04 -15.83 12.49
N VAL A 295 -0.72 -15.97 12.33
CA VAL A 295 -0.01 -17.22 12.65
C VAL A 295 1.02 -16.92 13.72
N ARG A 296 0.93 -17.66 14.83
CA ARG A 296 1.72 -17.46 16.04
C ARG A 296 2.50 -18.75 16.31
N ASN A 297 3.81 -18.66 16.43
CA ASN A 297 4.57 -19.79 16.94
C ASN A 297 4.46 -19.83 18.45
N LEU A 298 3.52 -20.63 18.94
CA LEU A 298 3.28 -20.78 20.37
C LEU A 298 4.18 -21.83 21.04
N GLY A 299 5.32 -22.18 20.40
CA GLY A 299 6.23 -23.25 20.82
C GLY A 299 6.08 -24.53 20.00
N ASN A 300 5.02 -24.64 19.19
CA ASN A 300 4.80 -25.76 18.28
C ASN A 300 5.32 -25.45 16.86
N ASN A 301 6.63 -25.66 16.65
CA ASN A 301 7.31 -25.34 15.38
C ASN A 301 6.71 -26.06 14.17
N ASN A 302 6.22 -27.29 14.34
CA ASN A 302 5.64 -28.08 13.25
C ASN A 302 4.30 -27.52 12.78
N GLN A 303 3.62 -26.74 13.63
CA GLN A 303 2.33 -26.13 13.33
C GLN A 303 2.43 -24.63 13.05
N ALA A 304 3.62 -24.02 13.15
CA ALA A 304 3.82 -22.58 12.92
C ALA A 304 4.16 -22.22 11.46
N ASN A 305 4.11 -23.20 10.55
CA ASN A 305 4.46 -23.06 9.15
C ASN A 305 3.29 -23.58 8.28
N GLY A 306 3.05 -22.95 7.13
CA GLY A 306 1.98 -23.33 6.23
C GLY A 306 1.32 -22.15 5.54
N LYS A 307 0.07 -22.31 5.10
CA LYS A 307 -0.64 -21.34 4.27
C LYS A 307 -2.06 -21.13 4.77
N VAL A 308 -2.52 -19.88 4.74
CA VAL A 308 -3.94 -19.53 4.84
C VAL A 308 -4.38 -19.01 3.48
N THR A 309 -5.33 -19.68 2.84
CA THR A 309 -5.70 -19.46 1.43
C THR A 309 -7.20 -19.26 1.27
N GLN A 310 -7.60 -18.32 0.41
CA GLN A 310 -8.95 -18.25 -0.14
C GLN A 310 -8.91 -18.43 -1.66
N GLU A 311 -9.83 -19.24 -2.19
CA GLU A 311 -10.06 -19.37 -3.63
C GLU A 311 -11.07 -18.30 -4.08
N VAL A 312 -10.67 -17.45 -5.01
CA VAL A 312 -11.51 -16.41 -5.61
C VAL A 312 -11.79 -16.76 -7.07
N VAL A 313 -13.05 -16.71 -7.49
CA VAL A 313 -13.43 -16.86 -8.89
C VAL A 313 -13.40 -15.48 -9.56
N THR A 314 -12.46 -15.28 -10.47
CA THR A 314 -12.28 -14.00 -11.18
C THR A 314 -13.37 -13.78 -12.22
N LEU A 315 -13.66 -12.52 -12.58
CA LEU A 315 -14.70 -12.21 -13.55
C LEU A 315 -14.17 -12.14 -14.98
N LYS A 316 -13.04 -11.45 -15.17
CA LYS A 316 -12.43 -11.22 -16.49
C LYS A 316 -10.97 -11.63 -16.50
N LYS A 317 -10.45 -12.01 -17.66
CA LYS A 317 -9.01 -12.08 -17.94
C LYS A 317 -8.37 -10.70 -17.77
N GLY A 318 -7.09 -10.67 -17.46
CA GLY A 318 -6.30 -9.45 -17.30
C GLY A 318 -5.50 -9.43 -16.01
N TRP A 319 -4.90 -8.29 -15.72
CA TRP A 319 -4.13 -8.07 -14.51
C TRP A 319 -5.06 -7.82 -13.33
N TYR A 320 -4.69 -8.38 -12.19
CA TYR A 320 -5.30 -8.11 -10.90
C TYR A 320 -4.23 -7.69 -9.91
N ARG A 321 -4.54 -6.67 -9.11
CA ARG A 321 -3.74 -6.27 -7.96
C ARG A 321 -4.33 -6.92 -6.72
N VAL A 322 -3.50 -7.68 -6.01
CA VAL A 322 -3.84 -8.25 -4.70
C VAL A 322 -3.01 -7.54 -3.66
N SER A 323 -3.65 -7.02 -2.61
CA SER A 323 -2.96 -6.41 -1.49
C SER A 323 -3.53 -6.81 -0.15
N CYS A 324 -2.74 -6.69 0.90
CA CYS A 324 -3.18 -6.77 2.29
C CYS A 324 -2.29 -5.89 3.17
N ASN A 325 -2.82 -5.47 4.32
CA ASN A 325 -2.00 -4.97 5.41
C ASN A 325 -1.41 -6.18 6.15
N GLY A 326 -0.10 -6.19 6.39
CA GLY A 326 0.49 -7.30 7.12
C GLY A 326 1.99 -7.21 7.35
N PHE A 327 2.43 -7.85 8.42
CA PHE A 327 3.83 -7.99 8.75
C PHE A 327 4.17 -9.37 9.30
N TYR A 328 5.47 -9.67 9.34
CA TYR A 328 6.01 -10.76 10.14
C TYR A 328 7.12 -10.27 11.07
N ASN A 329 7.26 -10.94 12.22
CA ASN A 329 8.28 -10.67 13.22
C ASN A 329 8.98 -11.98 13.62
N SER A 330 10.21 -12.16 13.17
CA SER A 330 11.06 -13.29 13.53
C SER A 330 11.81 -13.00 14.83
N LYS A 331 11.73 -13.89 15.82
CA LYS A 331 12.55 -13.81 17.03
C LYS A 331 14.01 -14.18 16.70
N SER A 332 14.93 -13.75 17.56
CA SER A 332 16.36 -13.99 17.39
C SER A 332 16.66 -15.48 17.13
N GLY A 333 17.41 -15.75 16.06
CA GLY A 333 17.75 -17.10 15.63
C GLY A 333 16.63 -17.86 14.91
N SER A 334 15.50 -17.22 14.60
CA SER A 334 14.51 -17.72 13.64
C SER A 334 14.84 -17.23 12.23
N GLN A 335 14.53 -18.04 11.23
CA GLN A 335 14.63 -17.67 9.81
C GLN A 335 13.25 -17.44 9.18
N MET A 336 12.23 -17.17 10.01
CA MET A 336 10.86 -17.01 9.54
C MET A 336 10.75 -15.97 8.42
N VAL A 337 10.04 -16.34 7.36
CA VAL A 337 9.61 -15.44 6.29
C VAL A 337 8.15 -15.72 6.00
N SER A 338 7.38 -14.64 5.95
CA SER A 338 5.97 -14.69 5.54
C SER A 338 5.77 -13.95 4.23
N LYS A 339 4.92 -14.49 3.36
CA LYS A 339 4.71 -13.98 2.00
C LYS A 339 3.23 -13.82 1.69
N LEU A 340 2.86 -12.68 1.11
CA LEU A 340 1.61 -12.54 0.37
C LEU A 340 1.75 -13.30 -0.96
N PHE A 341 0.75 -14.09 -1.34
CA PHE A 341 0.74 -14.77 -2.63
C PHE A 341 -0.59 -14.60 -3.38
N ALA A 342 -0.51 -14.71 -4.70
CA ALA A 342 -1.64 -14.80 -5.61
C ALA A 342 -1.29 -15.78 -6.75
N LYS A 343 -1.99 -16.91 -6.83
CA LYS A 343 -1.65 -18.05 -7.68
C LYS A 343 -2.87 -18.52 -8.47
N VAL A 344 -2.84 -18.37 -9.79
CA VAL A 344 -3.91 -18.87 -10.67
C VAL A 344 -3.81 -20.39 -10.76
N GLN A 345 -4.91 -21.08 -10.49
CA GLN A 345 -4.92 -22.54 -10.50
C GLN A 345 -4.57 -23.10 -11.89
N GLY A 346 -3.74 -24.15 -11.90
CA GLY A 346 -3.30 -24.81 -13.14
C GLY A 346 -2.31 -24.02 -14.00
N ARG A 347 -1.77 -22.92 -13.47
CA ARG A 347 -0.77 -22.10 -14.15
C ARG A 347 0.59 -22.22 -13.48
N THR A 348 1.66 -22.06 -14.25
CA THR A 348 3.05 -22.10 -13.76
C THR A 348 3.85 -20.86 -14.16
N GLU A 349 3.29 -20.03 -15.03
CA GLU A 349 3.88 -18.76 -15.44
C GLU A 349 4.07 -17.87 -14.22
N ALA A 350 5.27 -17.29 -14.06
CA ALA A 350 5.62 -16.55 -12.84
C ALA A 350 4.79 -15.27 -12.65
N TYR A 351 4.27 -14.69 -13.72
CA TYR A 351 3.35 -13.55 -13.66
C TYR A 351 1.90 -13.95 -13.31
N SER A 352 1.57 -15.24 -13.35
CA SER A 352 0.28 -15.81 -12.90
C SER A 352 0.39 -16.52 -11.54
N ASN A 353 1.62 -16.65 -11.01
CA ASN A 353 1.97 -17.27 -9.74
C ASN A 353 2.96 -16.39 -8.99
N VAL A 354 2.43 -15.32 -8.41
CA VAL A 354 3.24 -14.26 -7.81
C VAL A 354 3.20 -14.35 -6.30
N GLU A 355 4.29 -13.92 -5.69
CA GLU A 355 4.42 -13.77 -4.25
C GLU A 355 5.40 -12.65 -3.91
N THR A 356 5.26 -12.09 -2.72
CA THR A 356 6.21 -11.12 -2.18
C THR A 356 6.28 -11.29 -0.67
N ASN A 357 7.46 -11.05 -0.10
CA ASN A 357 7.60 -11.04 1.36
C ASN A 357 6.66 -9.98 1.94
N LEU A 358 5.97 -10.32 3.02
CA LEU A 358 5.32 -9.32 3.85
C LEU A 358 6.38 -8.39 4.44
N ASN A 359 5.96 -7.19 4.83
CA ASN A 359 6.82 -6.27 5.56
C ASN A 359 7.33 -6.88 6.88
N THR A 360 8.55 -6.52 7.28
CA THR A 360 9.06 -6.88 8.61
C THR A 360 8.49 -5.94 9.65
N PHE A 361 8.10 -6.47 10.81
CA PHE A 361 7.62 -5.66 11.92
C PHE A 361 8.69 -4.66 12.38
N ALA A 362 8.40 -3.38 12.28
CA ALA A 362 9.34 -2.29 12.59
C ALA A 362 9.32 -1.88 14.08
N HIS A 363 8.76 -2.73 14.94
CA HIS A 363 8.79 -2.56 16.41
C HIS A 363 8.13 -1.26 16.92
N GLN A 364 7.03 -0.82 16.31
CA GLN A 364 6.21 0.30 16.82
C GLN A 364 5.65 0.01 18.21
N PHE A 365 5.54 -1.26 18.58
CA PHE A 365 5.18 -1.71 19.91
C PHE A 365 5.93 -3.00 20.29
N THR A 366 5.95 -3.30 21.59
CA THR A 366 6.49 -4.56 22.12
C THR A 366 5.37 -5.53 22.46
N TYR A 367 5.68 -6.83 22.34
CA TYR A 367 4.85 -7.91 22.84
C TYR A 367 5.74 -9.05 23.34
N VAL A 368 5.26 -9.78 24.34
CA VAL A 368 5.87 -11.01 24.83
C VAL A 368 5.07 -12.23 24.39
N TYR A 369 5.65 -13.40 24.60
CA TYR A 369 5.00 -14.66 24.23
C TYR A 369 3.64 -14.84 24.90
N ASP A 370 3.51 -14.53 26.19
CA ASP A 370 2.28 -14.76 26.92
C ASP A 370 1.13 -13.87 26.41
N ASP A 371 1.42 -12.65 25.94
CA ASP A 371 0.43 -11.78 25.29
C ASP A 371 -0.22 -12.45 24.06
N LEU A 372 0.54 -13.27 23.33
CA LEU A 372 0.04 -13.96 22.13
C LEU A 372 -0.86 -15.15 22.47
N LYS A 373 -0.95 -15.60 23.72
CA LYS A 373 -1.88 -16.67 24.14
C LYS A 373 -2.79 -16.23 25.29
N HIS A 374 -2.80 -14.94 25.61
CA HIS A 374 -3.69 -14.42 26.63
C HIS A 374 -5.11 -14.30 26.06
N THR A 375 -6.09 -14.73 26.85
CA THR A 375 -7.51 -14.53 26.55
C THR A 375 -7.95 -13.23 27.20
N TYR A 376 -8.22 -12.21 26.38
CA TYR A 376 -8.49 -10.86 26.85
C TYR A 376 -9.95 -10.68 27.30
N ASP A 377 -10.15 -10.02 28.44
CA ASP A 377 -11.48 -9.78 29.01
C ASP A 377 -11.72 -8.35 29.54
N ALA A 378 -12.86 -8.12 30.20
CA ALA A 378 -13.23 -6.81 30.71
C ALA A 378 -12.17 -6.19 31.64
N SER A 379 -11.50 -7.00 32.46
CA SER A 379 -10.45 -6.53 33.36
C SER A 379 -9.23 -6.01 32.59
N ASP A 380 -8.90 -6.61 31.45
CA ASP A 380 -7.83 -6.12 30.58
C ASP A 380 -8.18 -4.75 29.99
N HIS A 381 -9.46 -4.52 29.64
CA HIS A 381 -9.90 -3.21 29.18
C HIS A 381 -9.77 -2.15 30.29
N GLU A 382 -10.25 -2.44 31.50
CA GLU A 382 -10.18 -1.54 32.66
C GLU A 382 -8.73 -1.17 33.02
N ASN A 383 -7.81 -2.13 32.88
CA ASN A 383 -6.37 -1.92 33.13
C ASN A 383 -5.60 -1.41 31.92
N ASN A 384 -6.28 -1.07 30.81
CA ASN A 384 -5.69 -0.65 29.54
C ASN A 384 -4.63 -1.64 28.99
N HIS A 385 -4.81 -2.93 29.28
CA HIS A 385 -3.99 -4.01 28.78
C HIS A 385 -4.48 -4.44 27.39
N ILE A 386 -3.90 -3.81 26.36
CA ILE A 386 -4.30 -4.02 24.96
C ILE A 386 -3.49 -5.15 24.31
N SER A 387 -4.18 -6.08 23.66
CA SER A 387 -3.57 -7.20 22.96
C SER A 387 -2.65 -6.78 21.80
N PRO A 388 -1.61 -7.58 21.49
CA PRO A 388 -0.77 -7.37 20.32
C PRO A 388 -1.57 -7.29 19.01
N TYR A 389 -2.67 -8.05 18.89
CA TYR A 389 -3.53 -8.06 17.70
C TYR A 389 -4.14 -6.69 17.44
N VAL A 390 -4.75 -6.10 18.49
CA VAL A 390 -5.37 -4.78 18.43
C VAL A 390 -4.33 -3.70 18.13
N LYS A 391 -3.14 -3.80 18.74
CA LYS A 391 -2.01 -2.90 18.43
C LYS A 391 -1.59 -3.00 16.97
N GLY A 392 -1.48 -4.22 16.43
CA GLY A 392 -1.16 -4.48 15.03
C GLY A 392 -2.19 -3.85 14.07
N ALA A 393 -3.48 -4.11 14.30
CA ALA A 393 -4.56 -3.51 13.51
C ALA A 393 -4.55 -1.97 13.56
N LYS A 394 -4.27 -1.38 14.72
CA LYS A 394 -4.14 0.09 14.84
C LYS A 394 -2.98 0.65 14.04
N GLU A 395 -1.90 -0.10 13.82
CA GLU A 395 -0.83 0.33 12.89
C GLU A 395 -1.28 0.21 11.43
N PHE A 396 -2.11 -0.77 11.08
CA PHE A 396 -2.72 -0.87 9.74
C PHE A 396 -3.65 0.31 9.43
N GLU A 397 -4.39 0.81 10.43
CA GLU A 397 -5.22 2.03 10.30
C GLU A 397 -4.40 3.30 10.01
N LYS A 398 -3.12 3.32 10.34
CA LYS A 398 -2.20 4.42 9.99
C LYS A 398 -1.65 4.31 8.57
N GLY A 399 -2.13 3.35 7.77
CA GLY A 399 -1.65 3.08 6.42
C GLY A 399 -0.30 2.36 6.37
N LEU A 400 0.19 1.80 7.49
CA LEU A 400 1.44 1.05 7.51
C LEU A 400 1.25 -0.38 6.99
N TYR A 401 2.37 -1.02 6.65
CA TYR A 401 2.42 -2.45 6.33
C TYR A 401 1.64 -2.87 5.08
N ASN A 402 1.54 -2.00 4.07
CA ASN A 402 0.93 -2.34 2.80
C ASN A 402 1.81 -3.32 2.01
N ASN A 403 1.23 -4.45 1.58
CA ASN A 403 1.88 -5.44 0.73
C ASN A 403 1.08 -5.61 -0.54
N THR A 404 1.73 -5.75 -1.69
CA THR A 404 1.03 -5.82 -2.97
C THR A 404 1.75 -6.74 -3.95
N VAL A 405 0.97 -7.51 -4.69
CA VAL A 405 1.41 -8.29 -5.86
C VAL A 405 0.47 -8.03 -7.04
N LEU A 406 1.00 -8.15 -8.25
CA LEU A 406 0.24 -8.07 -9.50
C LEU A 406 0.26 -9.43 -10.17
N VAL A 407 -0.91 -10.01 -10.40
CA VAL A 407 -1.10 -11.33 -10.99
C VAL A 407 -1.86 -11.21 -12.29
N TYR A 408 -1.42 -11.89 -13.33
CA TYR A 408 -2.17 -11.99 -14.57
C TYR A 408 -3.10 -13.20 -14.54
N VAL A 409 -4.35 -12.97 -14.88
CA VAL A 409 -5.38 -13.98 -15.00
C VAL A 409 -5.62 -14.23 -16.49
N PRO A 410 -5.37 -15.44 -17.00
CA PRO A 410 -5.32 -15.69 -18.45
C PRO A 410 -6.69 -15.84 -19.11
N THR A 411 -7.72 -16.20 -18.35
CA THR A 411 -9.07 -16.45 -18.85
C THR A 411 -10.13 -15.96 -17.87
N ASP A 412 -11.27 -15.51 -18.39
CA ASP A 412 -12.45 -15.18 -17.59
C ASP A 412 -12.87 -16.38 -16.72
N GLY A 413 -13.36 -16.13 -15.50
CA GLY A 413 -13.80 -17.19 -14.60
C GLY A 413 -12.69 -18.03 -13.96
N ALA A 414 -11.42 -17.73 -14.22
CA ALA A 414 -10.32 -18.50 -13.64
C ALA A 414 -10.27 -18.37 -12.10
N LYS A 415 -9.87 -19.46 -11.45
CA LYS A 415 -9.70 -19.52 -9.99
C LYS A 415 -8.35 -18.95 -9.58
N LEU A 416 -8.37 -17.92 -8.75
CA LEU A 416 -7.21 -17.27 -8.17
C LEU A 416 -7.13 -17.59 -6.68
N ASN A 417 -6.08 -18.28 -6.26
CA ASN A 417 -5.81 -18.53 -4.85
C ASN A 417 -5.00 -17.36 -4.28
N ILE A 418 -5.55 -16.64 -3.30
CA ILE A 418 -4.87 -15.56 -2.57
C ILE A 418 -4.64 -15.95 -1.13
N GLY A 419 -3.60 -15.41 -0.49
CA GLY A 419 -3.35 -15.71 0.92
C GLY A 419 -1.98 -15.34 1.43
N VAL A 420 -1.67 -15.85 2.62
CA VAL A 420 -0.37 -15.70 3.28
C VAL A 420 0.28 -17.07 3.50
N GLU A 421 1.56 -17.18 3.14
CA GLU A 421 2.41 -18.35 3.37
C GLU A 421 3.49 -18.02 4.40
N ILE A 422 3.69 -18.89 5.38
CA ILE A 422 4.68 -18.77 6.44
C ILE A 422 5.64 -19.94 6.34
N THR A 423 6.94 -19.65 6.27
CA THR A 423 8.00 -20.66 6.23
C THR A 423 9.09 -20.34 7.24
N ASN A 424 9.82 -21.38 7.68
CA ASN A 424 10.97 -21.30 8.58
C ASN A 424 10.70 -20.63 9.95
N SER A 425 9.44 -20.58 10.40
CA SER A 425 9.15 -20.26 11.80
C SER A 425 9.62 -21.39 12.69
N SER A 426 10.54 -21.06 13.61
CA SER A 426 11.25 -22.04 14.43
C SER A 426 11.48 -21.59 15.87
N ARG A 427 11.01 -20.39 16.23
CA ARG A 427 11.15 -19.82 17.57
C ARG A 427 9.81 -19.41 18.14
N LYS A 428 9.63 -19.75 19.42
CA LYS A 428 8.52 -19.30 20.25
C LYS A 428 8.41 -17.76 20.21
N GLY A 429 7.22 -17.26 19.89
CA GLY A 429 6.92 -15.83 19.75
C GLY A 429 7.17 -15.26 18.36
N ASP A 430 7.62 -16.06 17.38
CA ASP A 430 7.50 -15.71 15.97
C ASP A 430 6.03 -15.43 15.65
N TRP A 431 5.76 -14.37 14.88
CA TRP A 431 4.40 -13.93 14.63
C TRP A 431 4.23 -13.32 13.25
N THR A 432 3.17 -13.72 12.55
CA THR A 432 2.68 -13.07 11.34
C THR A 432 1.27 -12.55 11.62
N CYS A 433 1.00 -11.29 11.25
CA CYS A 433 -0.28 -10.62 11.43
C CYS A 433 -0.68 -9.95 10.12
N TRP A 434 -1.94 -10.09 9.71
CA TRP A 434 -2.45 -9.46 8.51
C TRP A 434 -3.96 -9.20 8.57
N ASP A 435 -4.40 -8.28 7.72
CA ASP A 435 -5.79 -7.87 7.56
C ASP A 435 -6.02 -7.17 6.20
N ASN A 436 -7.26 -6.81 5.89
CA ASN A 436 -7.67 -5.90 4.82
C ASN A 436 -7.20 -6.36 3.44
N PHE A 437 -7.55 -7.60 3.08
CA PHE A 437 -7.33 -8.08 1.73
C PHE A 437 -8.14 -7.25 0.72
N ARG A 438 -7.49 -6.89 -0.39
CA ARG A 438 -8.10 -6.17 -1.52
C ARG A 438 -7.78 -6.91 -2.81
N LEU A 439 -8.74 -6.89 -3.72
CA LEU A 439 -8.57 -7.34 -5.08
C LEU A 439 -9.06 -6.23 -6.01
N GLU A 440 -8.24 -5.85 -6.97
CA GLU A 440 -8.58 -4.80 -7.92
C GLU A 440 -8.26 -5.26 -9.33
N TYR A 441 -9.18 -5.04 -10.27
CA TYR A 441 -9.00 -5.37 -11.67
C TYR A 441 -8.31 -4.24 -12.43
N CYS A 442 -7.18 -4.57 -13.04
CA CYS A 442 -6.23 -3.66 -13.68
C CYS A 442 -6.28 -3.71 -15.21
N GLY A 443 -7.33 -4.28 -15.79
CA GLY A 443 -7.48 -4.40 -17.25
C GLY A 443 -6.48 -5.36 -17.90
N THR A 444 -6.45 -5.35 -19.23
CA THR A 444 -5.56 -6.21 -20.03
C THR A 444 -4.40 -5.45 -20.65
N GLN A 445 -4.44 -4.11 -20.61
CA GLN A 445 -3.40 -3.27 -21.20
C GLN A 445 -2.08 -3.44 -20.45
N ASP A 446 -1.02 -3.75 -21.19
CA ASP A 446 0.34 -3.84 -20.69
C ASP A 446 1.27 -2.85 -21.42
N LEU A 447 2.45 -2.64 -20.85
CA LEU A 447 3.56 -1.87 -21.40
C LEU A 447 4.84 -2.63 -21.09
N ILE A 448 5.77 -2.76 -22.03
CA ILE A 448 7.10 -3.30 -21.73
C ILE A 448 8.16 -2.22 -21.86
N LEU A 449 9.07 -2.15 -20.89
CA LEU A 449 10.28 -1.35 -20.93
C LEU A 449 11.45 -2.27 -20.59
N ASP A 450 12.32 -2.52 -21.56
CA ASP A 450 13.44 -3.44 -21.41
C ASP A 450 14.79 -2.80 -21.78
N GLU A 451 15.70 -2.79 -20.79
CA GLU A 451 17.02 -2.19 -20.90
C GLU A 451 17.93 -2.83 -21.98
N ALA A 452 17.57 -4.01 -22.50
CA ALA A 452 18.34 -4.74 -23.51
C ALA A 452 17.93 -4.39 -24.96
N GLN A 453 16.74 -3.84 -25.16
CA GLN A 453 16.22 -3.52 -26.49
C GLN A 453 17.05 -2.42 -27.16
N THR A 454 17.29 -2.52 -28.47
CA THR A 454 18.28 -1.69 -29.19
C THR A 454 17.67 -0.60 -30.08
N SER A 455 16.36 -0.38 -29.99
CA SER A 455 15.65 0.60 -30.81
C SER A 455 14.69 1.44 -29.97
N ILE A 456 14.47 2.71 -30.34
CA ILE A 456 13.41 3.51 -29.71
C ILE A 456 12.01 3.05 -30.16
N ASN A 457 11.90 2.42 -31.34
CA ASN A 457 10.62 2.09 -31.95
C ASN A 457 9.76 1.16 -31.09
N TYR A 458 10.36 0.27 -30.28
CA TYR A 458 9.56 -0.58 -29.39
C TYR A 458 8.88 0.24 -28.28
N ILE A 459 9.42 1.40 -27.89
CA ILE A 459 8.77 2.32 -26.94
C ILE A 459 7.72 3.14 -27.68
N THR A 460 8.07 3.78 -28.80
CA THR A 460 7.15 4.72 -29.49
C THR A 460 5.90 4.04 -30.03
N LYS A 461 6.01 2.78 -30.49
CA LYS A 461 4.86 1.97 -30.94
C LYS A 461 3.92 1.50 -29.82
N GLN A 462 4.29 1.72 -28.55
CA GLN A 462 3.45 1.43 -27.40
C GLN A 462 2.78 2.68 -26.80
N VAL A 463 3.07 3.89 -27.32
CA VAL A 463 2.51 5.15 -26.82
C VAL A 463 0.99 5.13 -26.96
N GLN A 464 0.30 5.30 -25.83
CA GLN A 464 -1.16 5.38 -25.75
C GLN A 464 -1.53 6.48 -24.75
N PRO A 465 -1.71 7.73 -25.22
CA PRO A 465 -1.98 8.85 -24.34
C PRO A 465 -3.24 8.63 -23.50
N HIS A 466 -3.15 9.02 -22.23
CA HIS A 466 -4.21 8.96 -21.22
C HIS A 466 -4.77 7.56 -20.95
N LYS A 467 -4.04 6.50 -21.30
CA LYS A 467 -4.42 5.11 -21.01
C LYS A 467 -3.56 4.53 -19.90
N ALA A 468 -4.21 3.92 -18.91
CA ALA A 468 -3.52 3.18 -17.89
C ALA A 468 -3.06 1.81 -18.44
N ALA A 469 -1.85 1.39 -18.04
CA ALA A 469 -1.28 0.11 -18.40
C ALA A 469 -0.56 -0.52 -17.20
N THR A 470 -0.42 -1.84 -17.23
CA THR A 470 0.51 -2.57 -16.36
C THR A 470 1.87 -2.67 -17.02
N LEU A 471 2.88 -2.07 -16.41
CA LEU A 471 4.26 -2.04 -16.89
C LEU A 471 5.05 -3.27 -16.43
N ILE A 472 5.62 -3.98 -17.40
CA ILE A 472 6.69 -4.96 -17.23
C ILE A 472 8.02 -4.24 -17.43
N LEU A 473 8.73 -3.97 -16.33
CA LEU A 473 9.97 -3.20 -16.32
C LEU A 473 11.17 -4.12 -16.11
N LYS A 474 11.97 -4.28 -17.16
CA LYS A 474 13.29 -4.93 -17.08
C LYS A 474 14.38 -3.89 -16.94
N ARG A 475 14.79 -3.68 -15.68
CA ARG A 475 15.92 -2.84 -15.27
C ARG A 475 16.76 -3.58 -14.23
N THR A 476 18.03 -3.83 -14.51
CA THR A 476 18.97 -4.46 -13.57
C THR A 476 19.44 -3.44 -12.53
N LEU A 477 18.86 -3.46 -11.34
CA LEU A 477 19.23 -2.59 -10.23
C LEU A 477 20.05 -3.37 -9.20
N GLN A 478 21.04 -2.73 -8.60
CA GLN A 478 21.76 -3.27 -7.46
C GLN A 478 20.99 -2.91 -6.19
N LYS A 479 20.47 -3.93 -5.48
CA LYS A 479 19.76 -3.77 -4.21
C LYS A 479 20.64 -3.07 -3.17
N ASP A 480 20.01 -2.22 -2.36
CA ASP A 480 20.60 -1.45 -1.28
C ASP A 480 21.72 -0.48 -1.72
N GLU A 481 21.84 -0.23 -3.02
CA GLU A 481 22.82 0.68 -3.62
C GLU A 481 22.12 1.73 -4.50
N TRP A 482 22.74 2.90 -4.69
CA TRP A 482 22.21 3.92 -5.59
C TRP A 482 22.33 3.50 -7.05
N ASN A 483 21.27 3.62 -7.83
CA ASN A 483 21.23 3.28 -9.26
C ASN A 483 20.73 4.48 -10.05
N SER A 484 21.32 4.77 -11.22
CA SER A 484 20.75 5.78 -12.12
C SER A 484 19.58 5.19 -12.90
N ILE A 485 18.48 5.94 -12.95
CA ILE A 485 17.26 5.55 -13.66
C ILE A 485 16.72 6.71 -14.48
N VAL A 486 16.15 6.39 -15.64
CA VAL A 486 15.25 7.26 -16.39
C VAL A 486 14.14 6.38 -16.93
N PHE A 487 12.89 6.81 -16.80
CA PHE A 487 11.75 6.08 -17.35
C PHE A 487 10.92 7.03 -18.21
N PRO A 488 10.40 6.59 -19.37
CA PRO A 488 9.49 7.38 -20.19
C PRO A 488 8.06 7.47 -19.61
N VAL A 489 7.85 6.99 -18.39
CA VAL A 489 6.59 7.03 -17.64
C VAL A 489 6.80 7.69 -16.28
N SER A 490 5.76 8.30 -15.74
CA SER A 490 5.77 8.83 -14.37
C SER A 490 5.33 7.76 -13.37
N LEU A 491 5.85 7.82 -12.14
CA LEU A 491 5.44 6.96 -11.02
C LEU A 491 5.12 7.80 -9.78
N THR A 492 4.03 7.47 -9.10
CA THR A 492 3.68 8.03 -7.79
C THR A 492 4.57 7.46 -6.69
N ALA A 493 4.63 8.12 -5.52
CA ALA A 493 5.36 7.61 -4.36
C ALA A 493 4.87 6.21 -3.95
N LYS A 494 3.56 5.95 -4.00
CA LYS A 494 2.97 4.63 -3.75
C LYS A 494 3.49 3.57 -4.72
N GLN A 495 3.56 3.87 -6.02
CA GLN A 495 4.10 2.96 -7.02
C GLN A 495 5.60 2.70 -6.80
N VAL A 496 6.36 3.73 -6.44
CA VAL A 496 7.79 3.62 -6.13
C VAL A 496 8.02 2.70 -4.92
N LYS A 497 7.30 2.91 -3.81
CA LYS A 497 7.41 2.07 -2.60
C LYS A 497 6.96 0.63 -2.85
N ALA A 498 5.81 0.43 -3.50
CA ALA A 498 5.30 -0.91 -3.79
C ALA A 498 6.25 -1.74 -4.69
N THR A 499 6.90 -1.08 -5.64
CA THR A 499 7.79 -1.71 -6.63
C THR A 499 9.19 -1.96 -6.07
N PHE A 500 9.78 -0.95 -5.41
CA PHE A 500 11.20 -0.93 -5.05
C PHE A 500 11.46 -1.09 -3.55
N GLY A 501 10.40 -1.20 -2.73
CA GLY A 501 10.43 -1.44 -1.29
C GLY A 501 9.96 -0.24 -0.47
N GLU A 502 9.33 -0.48 0.69
CA GLU A 502 8.71 0.57 1.52
C GLU A 502 9.73 1.62 2.00
N THR A 503 10.98 1.22 2.20
CA THR A 503 12.10 2.07 2.65
C THR A 503 13.03 2.52 1.53
N VAL A 504 12.57 2.41 0.27
CA VAL A 504 13.30 2.90 -0.90
C VAL A 504 13.68 4.37 -0.74
N LYS A 505 14.86 4.74 -1.22
CA LYS A 505 15.28 6.15 -1.28
C LYS A 505 15.32 6.63 -2.73
N LEU A 506 14.89 7.87 -2.95
CA LEU A 506 14.86 8.52 -4.25
C LEU A 506 15.52 9.90 -4.16
N SER A 507 16.31 10.26 -5.17
CA SER A 507 16.99 11.55 -5.25
C SER A 507 17.04 12.07 -6.69
N ALA A 508 16.97 13.38 -6.86
CA ALA A 508 16.84 14.07 -8.15
C ALA A 508 17.77 15.28 -8.24
N TYR A 509 17.68 16.02 -9.35
CA TYR A 509 18.34 17.32 -9.56
C TYR A 509 19.83 17.35 -9.22
N PRO A 510 20.64 16.52 -9.89
CA PRO A 510 22.06 16.64 -9.73
C PRO A 510 22.53 18.01 -10.21
N LYS A 511 23.26 18.73 -9.37
CA LYS A 511 23.87 20.00 -9.71
C LYS A 511 25.20 20.14 -9.00
N GLN A 512 26.10 20.95 -9.55
CA GLN A 512 27.28 21.33 -8.79
C GLN A 512 26.85 22.13 -7.56
N SER A 513 27.50 21.86 -6.43
CA SER A 513 27.28 22.60 -5.20
C SER A 513 27.60 24.06 -5.42
N SER A 514 26.75 24.96 -4.92
CA SER A 514 26.97 26.41 -5.03
C SER A 514 28.12 26.90 -4.17
N THR A 515 28.58 26.10 -3.20
CA THR A 515 29.65 26.44 -2.26
C THR A 515 30.92 25.63 -2.46
N LEU A 516 30.85 24.43 -3.06
CA LEU A 516 31.98 23.54 -3.25
C LEU A 516 32.09 23.06 -4.70
N SER A 517 33.08 23.59 -5.39
CA SER A 517 33.46 23.30 -6.79
C SER A 517 33.78 21.81 -7.05
N SER A 518 34.16 21.05 -6.02
CA SER A 518 34.45 19.61 -6.12
C SER A 518 33.24 18.71 -5.80
N ARG A 519 32.02 19.25 -5.71
CA ARG A 519 30.85 18.52 -5.19
C ARG A 519 29.66 18.55 -6.13
N ILE A 520 29.06 17.38 -6.38
CA ILE A 520 27.77 17.23 -7.05
C ILE A 520 26.73 16.82 -6.02
N ASP A 521 25.70 17.64 -5.86
CA ASP A 521 24.59 17.44 -4.93
C ASP A 521 23.37 16.86 -5.63
N PHE A 522 22.83 15.77 -5.08
CA PHE A 522 21.51 15.28 -5.40
C PHE A 522 20.53 15.61 -4.26
N THR A 523 19.33 16.04 -4.63
CA THR A 523 18.28 16.45 -3.70
C THR A 523 17.29 15.32 -3.46
N LYS A 524 17.07 14.98 -2.19
CA LYS A 524 16.07 13.98 -1.77
C LYS A 524 14.69 14.30 -2.35
N VAL A 525 14.03 13.27 -2.88
CA VAL A 525 12.61 13.33 -3.24
C VAL A 525 11.81 12.72 -2.09
N SER A 526 10.83 13.45 -1.55
CA SER A 526 9.93 12.91 -0.52
C SER A 526 9.03 11.83 -1.13
N LEU A 527 8.78 10.78 -0.34
CA LEU A 527 7.87 9.68 -0.66
C LEU A 527 6.78 9.55 0.41
N ASP A 528 6.55 10.62 1.18
CA ASP A 528 5.66 10.60 2.35
C ASP A 528 4.18 10.63 1.93
N ASN A 529 3.87 11.34 0.85
CA ASN A 529 2.54 11.38 0.26
C ASN A 529 2.45 10.40 -0.91
N ASP A 530 1.73 9.29 -0.69
CA ASP A 530 1.55 8.17 -1.62
C ASP A 530 1.03 8.58 -3.00
N ASP A 531 0.23 9.64 -3.07
CA ASP A 531 -0.43 10.10 -4.31
C ASP A 531 0.42 11.07 -5.13
N ASP A 532 1.51 11.61 -4.57
CA ASP A 532 2.37 12.55 -5.29
C ASP A 532 3.23 11.84 -6.34
N ILE A 533 3.43 12.51 -7.49
CA ILE A 533 4.34 12.05 -8.54
C ILE A 533 5.79 12.18 -8.04
N ALA A 534 6.42 11.05 -7.73
CA ALA A 534 7.80 10.99 -7.24
C ALA A 534 8.83 10.89 -8.38
N ILE A 535 8.54 10.07 -9.39
CA ILE A 535 9.35 9.97 -10.61
C ILE A 535 8.56 10.58 -11.75
N LYS A 536 9.12 11.61 -12.39
CA LYS A 536 8.55 12.22 -13.59
C LYS A 536 9.10 11.53 -14.84
N ALA A 537 8.23 11.30 -15.81
CA ALA A 537 8.62 10.77 -17.11
C ALA A 537 9.79 11.56 -17.73
N ASN A 538 10.74 10.84 -18.33
CA ASN A 538 11.90 11.36 -19.06
C ASN A 538 12.87 12.23 -18.25
N HIS A 539 12.88 12.10 -16.92
CA HIS A 539 13.84 12.78 -16.04
C HIS A 539 14.77 11.77 -15.36
N LEU A 540 16.02 12.18 -15.11
CA LEU A 540 17.03 11.37 -14.45
C LEU A 540 16.86 11.40 -12.93
N TYR A 541 16.94 10.22 -12.31
CA TYR A 541 16.94 10.07 -10.85
C TYR A 541 18.03 9.10 -10.38
N LEU A 542 18.37 9.19 -9.10
CA LEU A 542 19.02 8.11 -8.36
C LEU A 542 18.00 7.39 -7.48
N LEU A 543 17.97 6.07 -7.59
CA LEU A 543 17.09 5.17 -6.84
C LEU A 543 17.92 4.18 -6.03
N ARG A 544 17.62 4.04 -4.74
CA ARG A 544 18.19 3.01 -3.86
C ARG A 544 17.09 2.03 -3.46
N PRO A 545 16.89 0.92 -4.21
CA PRO A 545 15.84 -0.04 -3.94
C PRO A 545 16.20 -0.95 -2.76
N THR A 546 15.20 -1.34 -1.99
CA THR A 546 15.32 -2.32 -0.89
C THR A 546 14.58 -3.63 -1.17
N LYS A 547 13.89 -3.71 -2.31
CA LYS A 547 13.16 -4.88 -2.80
C LYS A 547 13.77 -5.39 -4.12
N GLU A 548 13.83 -6.71 -4.25
CA GLU A 548 14.18 -7.39 -5.49
C GLU A 548 13.00 -7.37 -6.49
N PRO A 549 13.22 -7.63 -7.78
CA PRO A 549 12.14 -7.75 -8.75
C PRO A 549 11.11 -8.82 -8.35
N THR A 550 9.83 -8.54 -8.59
CA THR A 550 8.71 -9.44 -8.22
C THR A 550 8.77 -10.78 -8.95
N VAL A 551 9.28 -10.80 -10.18
CA VAL A 551 9.49 -12.03 -10.94
C VAL A 551 10.96 -12.47 -10.84
N PRO A 552 11.25 -13.69 -10.35
CA PRO A 552 12.62 -14.16 -10.10
C PRO A 552 13.35 -14.53 -11.40
N SER A 553 14.68 -14.53 -11.36
CA SER A 553 15.55 -14.81 -12.52
C SER A 553 15.37 -16.19 -13.14
N THR A 554 14.77 -17.14 -12.42
CA THR A 554 14.47 -18.51 -12.88
C THR A 554 13.17 -18.61 -13.67
N ALA A 555 12.37 -17.54 -13.72
CA ALA A 555 11.09 -17.53 -14.42
C ALA A 555 11.26 -17.49 -15.94
N ALA A 556 10.26 -18.03 -16.65
CA ALA A 556 10.16 -17.88 -18.09
C ALA A 556 10.00 -16.40 -18.51
N PRO A 557 10.46 -16.03 -19.72
CA PRO A 557 10.33 -14.66 -20.23
C PRO A 557 8.88 -14.23 -20.38
N TYR A 558 8.59 -12.94 -20.13
CA TYR A 558 7.33 -12.34 -20.53
C TYR A 558 7.34 -12.08 -22.04
N LYS A 559 6.21 -12.27 -22.73
CA LYS A 559 6.10 -12.02 -24.18
C LYS A 559 4.96 -11.08 -24.46
N LYS A 560 5.23 -10.05 -25.28
CA LYS A 560 4.23 -9.12 -25.77
C LYS A 560 4.35 -8.98 -27.27
N GLN A 561 3.21 -8.95 -27.97
CA GLN A 561 3.17 -8.56 -29.37
C GLN A 561 3.03 -7.03 -29.45
N ILE A 562 4.00 -6.37 -30.07
CA ILE A 562 3.98 -4.92 -30.32
C ILE A 562 3.61 -4.69 -31.78
N LYS A 563 2.66 -3.77 -32.01
CA LYS A 563 2.20 -3.39 -33.35
C LYS A 563 3.41 -2.94 -34.20
N ASP A 564 3.48 -3.44 -35.44
CA ASP A 564 4.54 -3.19 -36.42
C ASP A 564 5.96 -3.67 -36.03
N ILE A 565 6.14 -4.29 -34.86
CA ILE A 565 7.43 -4.80 -34.38
C ILE A 565 7.40 -6.34 -34.26
N GLY A 566 6.26 -6.92 -33.87
CA GLY A 566 6.12 -8.35 -33.62
C GLY A 566 6.32 -8.72 -32.15
N TRP A 567 6.71 -9.97 -31.89
CA TRP A 567 6.90 -10.48 -30.53
C TRP A 567 8.20 -9.96 -29.91
N VAL A 568 8.07 -9.27 -28.79
CA VAL A 568 9.20 -8.88 -27.93
C VAL A 568 9.18 -9.71 -26.66
N GLN A 569 10.35 -10.21 -26.28
CA GLN A 569 10.55 -11.03 -25.08
C GLN A 569 11.30 -10.23 -24.02
N VAL A 570 10.84 -10.34 -22.79
CA VAL A 570 11.45 -9.68 -21.62
C VAL A 570 11.93 -10.76 -20.67
N GLU A 571 13.25 -10.91 -20.59
CA GLU A 571 13.91 -11.90 -19.74
C GLU A 571 13.72 -11.57 -18.26
N ALA A 572 13.48 -12.58 -17.42
CA ALA A 572 13.48 -12.42 -15.97
C ALA A 572 14.90 -12.12 -15.44
N PRO A 573 15.06 -11.49 -14.26
CA PRO A 573 14.02 -10.94 -13.41
C PRO A 573 13.54 -9.56 -13.89
N TYR A 574 12.28 -9.22 -13.62
CA TYR A 574 11.65 -7.93 -13.96
C TYR A 574 10.62 -7.49 -12.91
N TYR A 575 10.34 -6.20 -12.87
CA TYR A 575 9.32 -5.58 -12.01
C TYR A 575 7.98 -5.50 -12.74
N ILE A 576 6.88 -5.53 -11.98
CA ILE A 576 5.52 -5.33 -12.50
C ILE A 576 4.90 -4.14 -11.76
N ILE A 577 4.43 -3.14 -12.50
CA ILE A 577 3.91 -1.88 -11.94
C ILE A 577 2.56 -1.56 -12.59
N ASN A 578 1.49 -1.44 -11.81
CA ASN A 578 0.18 -1.09 -12.36
C ASN A 578 -0.03 0.43 -12.43
N ASN A 579 -0.95 0.85 -13.29
CA ASN A 579 -1.44 2.22 -13.44
C ASN A 579 -0.38 3.21 -13.91
N VAL A 580 0.45 2.79 -14.86
CA VAL A 580 1.38 3.71 -15.54
C VAL A 580 0.80 4.18 -16.86
N THR A 581 1.28 5.31 -17.36
CA THR A 581 0.90 5.83 -18.66
C THR A 581 2.13 6.27 -19.44
N LEU A 582 2.21 5.82 -20.70
CA LEU A 582 3.18 6.28 -21.68
C LEU A 582 2.49 7.28 -22.61
N ASP A 583 2.48 8.54 -22.19
CA ASP A 583 1.73 9.62 -22.85
C ASP A 583 2.45 10.21 -24.07
N ILE A 584 3.76 10.36 -23.95
CA ILE A 584 4.56 11.15 -24.88
C ILE A 584 5.50 10.22 -25.62
N ASP A 585 5.54 10.35 -26.95
CA ASP A 585 6.63 9.80 -27.74
C ASP A 585 7.93 10.53 -27.36
N PRO A 586 8.93 9.85 -26.76
CA PRO A 586 10.16 10.51 -26.36
C PRO A 586 10.90 11.19 -27.53
N GLN A 587 10.66 10.79 -28.79
CA GLN A 587 11.28 11.41 -29.97
C GLN A 587 10.82 12.85 -30.20
N THR A 588 9.68 13.26 -29.65
CA THR A 588 9.16 14.63 -29.79
C THR A 588 9.69 15.58 -28.71
N LEU A 589 10.47 15.08 -27.75
CA LEU A 589 11.01 15.91 -26.68
C LEU A 589 12.16 16.79 -27.19
N PRO A 590 12.22 18.07 -26.81
CA PRO A 590 13.27 18.99 -27.29
C PRO A 590 14.68 18.60 -26.79
N ASN A 591 14.76 17.89 -25.66
CA ASN A 591 15.99 17.41 -25.08
C ASN A 591 16.37 15.98 -25.53
N TYR A 592 15.65 15.41 -26.49
CA TYR A 592 15.93 14.09 -27.03
C TYR A 592 16.72 14.18 -28.34
N SER A 593 17.77 13.35 -28.46
CA SER A 593 18.46 13.12 -29.73
C SER A 593 19.08 11.71 -29.75
N ASN A 594 18.80 10.95 -30.82
CA ASN A 594 19.38 9.63 -31.08
C ASN A 594 19.31 8.65 -29.90
N GLY A 595 18.17 8.60 -29.21
CA GLY A 595 17.95 7.71 -28.07
C GLY A 595 18.45 8.23 -26.72
N ILE A 596 19.05 9.43 -26.70
CA ILE A 596 19.63 10.05 -25.51
C ILE A 596 18.83 11.29 -25.12
N LEU A 597 18.38 11.33 -23.86
CA LEU A 597 17.86 12.52 -23.21
C LEU A 597 19.03 13.31 -22.64
N ARG A 598 19.06 14.63 -22.87
CA ARG A 598 20.15 15.53 -22.44
C ARG A 598 19.59 16.77 -21.79
N ASP A 599 19.77 16.91 -20.49
CA ASP A 599 19.36 18.13 -19.80
C ASP A 599 20.19 19.33 -20.28
N ALA A 600 19.70 20.54 -19.99
CA ALA A 600 20.48 21.74 -20.24
C ALA A 600 21.81 21.67 -19.50
N SER A 601 22.90 22.04 -20.17
CA SER A 601 24.20 22.08 -19.52
C SER A 601 24.25 23.22 -18.51
N THR A 602 24.77 22.94 -17.32
CA THR A 602 25.03 23.95 -16.29
C THR A 602 26.51 24.30 -16.27
N PRO A 603 26.88 25.57 -16.00
CA PRO A 603 28.26 25.92 -15.72
C PRO A 603 28.83 25.07 -14.60
N SER A 604 30.10 24.72 -14.70
CA SER A 604 30.83 24.07 -13.61
C SER A 604 32.26 24.54 -13.52
N THR A 605 32.92 24.19 -12.42
CA THR A 605 34.36 24.41 -12.23
C THR A 605 35.21 23.21 -12.67
N THR A 606 34.63 22.25 -13.39
CA THR A 606 35.41 21.20 -14.07
C THR A 606 36.23 21.83 -15.19
N THR A 607 37.28 21.15 -15.66
CA THR A 607 38.22 21.68 -16.68
C THR A 607 37.51 22.16 -17.96
N ASP A 608 36.35 21.60 -18.23
CA ASP A 608 35.53 21.84 -19.42
C ASP A 608 34.35 22.80 -19.15
N GLU A 609 34.29 23.34 -17.93
CA GLU A 609 33.36 24.35 -17.42
C GLU A 609 31.86 24.03 -17.57
N ARG A 610 31.52 22.77 -17.84
CA ARG A 610 30.15 22.33 -18.08
C ARG A 610 29.85 20.98 -17.44
N LEU A 611 28.65 20.85 -16.90
CA LEU A 611 28.06 19.57 -16.53
C LEU A 611 26.78 19.37 -17.33
N GLN A 612 26.59 18.15 -17.84
CA GLN A 612 25.36 17.79 -18.52
C GLN A 612 24.89 16.40 -18.11
N PHE A 613 23.65 16.31 -17.64
CA PHE A 613 23.00 15.04 -17.33
C PHE A 613 22.44 14.44 -18.59
N CYS A 614 22.78 13.18 -18.80
CA CYS A 614 22.39 12.45 -19.98
C CYS A 614 21.83 11.09 -19.57
N ALA A 615 20.87 10.57 -20.32
CA ALA A 615 20.34 9.24 -20.08
C ALA A 615 19.90 8.56 -21.37
N SER A 616 20.08 7.25 -21.43
CA SER A 616 19.64 6.44 -22.58
C SER A 616 18.29 5.81 -22.31
N LEU A 617 17.37 5.84 -23.27
CA LEU A 617 16.08 5.16 -23.18
C LEU A 617 16.12 3.70 -23.64
N TYR A 618 17.13 3.30 -24.40
CA TYR A 618 17.30 1.93 -24.88
C TYR A 618 18.79 1.54 -24.90
N ASN A 619 19.11 0.29 -25.21
CA ASN A 619 20.47 -0.23 -25.27
C ASN A 619 21.25 0.36 -26.44
N GLN A 620 22.25 1.18 -26.13
CA GLN A 620 23.16 1.80 -27.09
C GLN A 620 24.42 0.95 -27.15
N THR A 621 24.51 0.11 -28.17
CA THR A 621 25.69 -0.74 -28.44
C THR A 621 26.87 0.07 -28.98
N THR A 622 26.59 1.21 -29.61
CA THR A 622 27.58 2.22 -29.98
C THR A 622 28.07 2.96 -28.73
N LYS A 623 29.32 3.44 -28.77
CA LYS A 623 29.97 4.11 -27.64
C LYS A 623 29.50 5.57 -27.49
N VAL A 624 28.25 5.74 -27.08
CA VAL A 624 27.58 7.06 -26.97
C VAL A 624 27.90 7.83 -25.70
N VAL A 625 28.36 7.16 -24.64
CA VAL A 625 28.83 7.82 -23.43
C VAL A 625 30.22 8.37 -23.73
N PRO A 626 30.46 9.69 -23.65
CA PRO A 626 31.76 10.26 -23.93
C PRO A 626 32.83 9.74 -22.96
N ALA A 627 34.10 9.82 -23.38
CA ALA A 627 35.21 9.78 -22.43
C ALA A 627 35.05 10.91 -21.39
N ASN A 628 35.73 10.80 -20.25
CA ASN A 628 35.69 11.80 -19.19
C ASN A 628 34.26 12.06 -18.65
N SER A 629 33.42 11.03 -18.59
CA SER A 629 32.07 11.10 -18.02
C SER A 629 31.99 10.34 -16.70
N TYR A 630 31.03 10.68 -15.83
CA TYR A 630 30.74 9.92 -14.63
C TYR A 630 29.57 8.95 -14.87
N VAL A 631 29.81 7.68 -14.60
CA VAL A 631 28.82 6.59 -14.73
C VAL A 631 28.71 5.82 -13.43
N LEU A 632 27.52 5.35 -13.08
CA LEU A 632 27.27 4.56 -11.87
C LEU A 632 27.22 3.07 -12.23
N GLY A 633 28.02 2.22 -11.56
CA GLY A 633 28.03 0.79 -11.86
C GLY A 633 29.16 0.02 -11.17
N LYS A 634 29.49 -1.18 -11.69
CA LYS A 634 30.69 -1.94 -11.30
C LYS A 634 31.81 -1.69 -12.30
N SER A 635 33.05 -1.70 -11.82
CA SER A 635 34.25 -1.54 -12.64
C SER A 635 35.38 -2.40 -12.09
N ALA A 636 36.24 -2.94 -12.96
CA ALA A 636 37.46 -3.60 -12.53
C ALA A 636 38.36 -2.66 -11.68
N LYS A 637 38.35 -1.35 -12.00
CA LYS A 637 39.11 -0.33 -11.26
C LYS A 637 38.60 -0.12 -9.82
N SER A 638 37.34 -0.46 -9.53
CA SER A 638 36.77 -0.36 -8.19
C SER A 638 36.78 -1.69 -7.44
N ASN A 639 37.53 -2.69 -7.89
CA ASN A 639 37.41 -4.08 -7.42
C ASN A 639 35.95 -4.57 -7.48
N ASN A 640 35.25 -4.23 -8.57
CA ASN A 640 33.83 -4.52 -8.79
C ASN A 640 32.85 -3.94 -7.76
N LYS A 641 33.25 -2.93 -6.99
CA LYS A 641 32.36 -2.16 -6.10
C LYS A 641 31.43 -1.25 -6.92
N TRP A 642 30.21 -1.08 -6.41
CA TRP A 642 29.17 -0.23 -7.01
C TRP A 642 29.39 1.23 -6.64
N LEU A 643 29.99 2.03 -7.53
CA LEU A 643 30.41 3.41 -7.25
C LEU A 643 30.23 4.30 -8.49
N TRP A 644 30.38 5.61 -8.32
CA TRP A 644 30.57 6.52 -9.46
C TRP A 644 31.98 6.35 -10.05
N HIS A 645 32.04 6.02 -11.33
CA HIS A 645 33.28 5.83 -12.10
C HIS A 645 33.49 6.96 -13.06
N PHE A 646 34.71 7.48 -13.11
CA PHE A 646 35.13 8.40 -14.16
C PHE A 646 35.66 7.61 -15.36
N THR A 647 35.03 7.77 -16.52
CA THR A 647 35.40 7.08 -17.77
C THR A 647 36.64 7.72 -18.38
N GLN A 648 37.55 6.90 -18.92
CA GLN A 648 38.71 7.39 -19.70
C GLN A 648 38.49 7.23 -21.21
N ASN A 649 37.59 6.33 -21.58
CA ASN A 649 37.26 6.00 -22.95
C ASN A 649 35.75 6.11 -23.13
N GLN A 650 35.32 6.35 -24.37
CA GLN A 650 33.91 6.27 -24.70
C GLN A 650 33.39 4.86 -24.42
N MET A 651 32.12 4.75 -24.00
CA MET A 651 31.51 3.46 -23.69
C MET A 651 30.05 3.36 -24.14
N ALA A 652 29.63 2.12 -24.37
CA ALA A 652 28.24 1.76 -24.58
C ALA A 652 27.43 1.88 -23.28
N VAL A 653 26.12 2.00 -23.39
CA VAL A 653 25.23 2.10 -22.23
C VAL A 653 23.90 1.40 -22.50
N LYS A 654 23.46 0.57 -21.57
CA LYS A 654 22.15 -0.08 -21.63
C LYS A 654 21.01 0.94 -21.42
N GLY A 655 19.79 0.55 -21.78
CA GLY A 655 18.61 1.40 -21.58
C GLY A 655 18.36 1.77 -20.12
N PHE A 656 17.63 2.87 -19.95
CA PHE A 656 17.15 3.42 -18.68
C PHE A 656 18.25 3.72 -17.66
N ARG A 657 19.42 4.11 -18.14
CA ARG A 657 20.60 4.49 -17.33
C ARG A 657 21.03 5.90 -17.68
N GLY A 658 21.48 6.62 -16.66
CA GLY A 658 22.06 7.94 -16.82
C GLY A 658 23.53 8.03 -16.47
N TRP A 659 24.15 9.09 -16.97
CA TRP A 659 25.53 9.49 -16.73
C TRP A 659 25.63 11.02 -16.69
N ILE A 660 26.79 11.50 -16.26
CA ILE A 660 27.11 12.93 -16.19
C ILE A 660 28.28 13.18 -17.14
N ALA A 661 28.03 13.93 -18.21
CA ALA A 661 29.08 14.35 -19.13
C ALA A 661 29.76 15.61 -18.58
N THR A 662 31.11 15.66 -18.66
CA THR A 662 31.89 16.80 -18.15
C THR A 662 32.45 17.73 -19.22
N GLY A 663 32.53 17.36 -20.50
CA GLY A 663 32.50 18.35 -21.59
C GLY A 663 33.76 18.68 -22.40
N SER A 664 34.91 18.01 -22.36
CA SER A 664 35.96 17.99 -23.41
C SER A 664 37.04 16.97 -23.01
N SER A 665 38.02 16.70 -23.88
CA SER A 665 38.96 15.56 -23.77
C SER A 665 40.01 15.65 -22.66
N THR A 666 39.99 16.68 -21.82
CA THR A 666 40.99 16.91 -20.76
C THR A 666 40.57 16.34 -19.40
N GLN A 667 41.54 15.88 -18.61
CA GLN A 667 41.32 15.23 -17.31
C GLN A 667 40.57 16.18 -16.35
N SER A 668 39.29 15.89 -16.04
CA SER A 668 38.49 16.64 -15.06
C SER A 668 39.07 16.51 -13.66
N LYS A 669 38.99 17.58 -12.86
CA LYS A 669 39.21 17.54 -11.39
C LYS A 669 38.26 16.53 -10.75
N ALA A 670 38.71 15.89 -9.67
CA ALA A 670 37.92 14.95 -8.88
C ALA A 670 36.64 15.63 -8.34
N VAL A 671 35.46 15.09 -8.66
CA VAL A 671 34.21 15.47 -7.97
C VAL A 671 33.73 14.35 -7.06
N ASN A 672 33.20 14.75 -5.91
CA ASN A 672 32.54 13.90 -4.93
C ASN A 672 31.03 14.02 -5.09
N PHE A 673 30.34 12.91 -4.92
CA PHE A 673 28.89 12.83 -5.09
C PHE A 673 28.24 12.78 -3.73
N PHE A 674 27.21 13.61 -3.52
CA PHE A 674 26.49 13.68 -2.27
C PHE A 674 25.01 13.43 -2.51
N VAL A 675 24.41 12.58 -1.68
CA VAL A 675 22.97 12.34 -1.67
C VAL A 675 22.47 12.61 -0.26
N ASP A 676 21.52 13.53 -0.13
CA ASP A 676 20.96 13.91 1.18
C ASP A 676 22.04 14.41 2.17
N GLY A 677 23.06 15.11 1.65
CA GLY A 677 24.18 15.61 2.45
C GLY A 677 25.25 14.56 2.82
N GLU A 678 25.04 13.29 2.48
CA GLU A 678 26.00 12.20 2.69
C GLU A 678 26.83 11.92 1.44
N GLU A 679 28.15 11.81 1.58
CA GLU A 679 29.05 11.44 0.47
C GLU A 679 28.83 9.97 0.08
N ILE A 680 28.61 9.73 -1.22
CA ILE A 680 28.56 8.39 -1.80
C ILE A 680 29.85 8.10 -2.56
N GLY A 681 30.31 6.85 -2.48
CA GLY A 681 31.64 6.49 -2.96
C GLY A 681 31.84 6.67 -4.48
N SER A 682 33.05 7.09 -4.85
CA SER A 682 33.52 7.24 -6.24
C SER A 682 34.89 6.59 -6.41
N THR A 683 35.29 6.24 -7.64
CA THR A 683 36.66 5.75 -7.91
C THR A 683 37.73 6.82 -7.83
N PHE A 684 37.35 8.08 -7.65
CA PHE A 684 38.28 9.16 -7.31
C PHE A 684 38.56 9.21 -5.80
N SER A 685 37.61 8.74 -4.99
CA SER A 685 37.78 8.53 -3.56
C SER A 685 38.52 7.20 -3.34
N ASN A 686 39.83 7.26 -3.10
CA ASN A 686 40.62 6.13 -2.62
C ASN A 686 40.16 5.68 -1.22
N THR A 687 39.06 4.94 -1.12
CA THR A 687 38.47 4.47 0.16
C THR A 687 39.24 3.33 0.83
N THR A 688 40.49 3.05 0.43
CA THR A 688 41.39 2.11 1.12
C THR A 688 42.84 2.58 1.19
N GLY A 689 43.15 3.84 0.84
CA GLY A 689 44.52 4.36 0.86
C GLY A 689 44.65 5.56 1.80
N ILE A 690 45.80 5.68 2.47
CA ILE A 690 46.25 6.95 3.03
C ILE A 690 46.19 7.96 1.89
N THR A 691 45.28 8.92 1.98
CA THR A 691 45.16 9.97 0.98
C THR A 691 46.30 10.93 1.22
N SER A 692 47.33 10.88 0.38
CA SER A 692 48.21 12.02 0.15
C SER A 692 47.43 13.05 -0.67
N THR A 693 46.36 13.61 -0.12
CA THR A 693 45.77 14.84 -0.66
C THR A 693 46.71 15.95 -0.20
N PRO A 694 47.50 16.60 -1.06
CA PRO A 694 47.85 17.97 -0.74
C PRO A 694 46.52 18.70 -0.70
N LEU A 695 46.12 19.22 0.46
CA LEU A 695 45.13 20.28 0.51
C LEU A 695 45.71 21.39 -0.39
N GLN A 696 45.19 21.53 -1.61
CA GLN A 696 45.52 22.67 -2.46
C GLN A 696 45.06 23.92 -1.71
N ALA A 697 45.92 24.94 -1.75
CA ALA A 697 46.04 26.00 -0.77
C ALA A 697 44.92 27.07 -0.78
N GLU A 698 43.71 26.77 -1.27
CA GLU A 698 42.73 27.85 -1.56
C GLU A 698 41.32 27.72 -0.96
N ASP A 699 40.93 26.63 -0.28
CA ASP A 699 39.64 26.61 0.46
C ASP A 699 39.71 25.78 1.77
N GLN A 700 40.12 26.45 2.86
CA GLN A 700 40.31 25.88 4.20
C GLN A 700 39.01 25.81 5.03
N LEU A 701 37.92 25.24 4.52
CA LEU A 701 36.68 25.08 5.31
C LEU A 701 36.06 23.68 5.18
N PHE A 702 35.79 23.03 6.32
CA PHE A 702 35.02 21.79 6.39
C PHE A 702 33.55 22.09 6.08
N ALA A 703 32.89 21.17 5.37
CA ALA A 703 31.48 21.30 4.98
C ALA A 703 30.50 21.38 6.17
N GLN A 704 30.88 20.86 7.34
CA GLN A 704 30.20 21.06 8.61
C GLN A 704 31.24 21.11 9.75
N PRO A 705 30.97 21.83 10.85
CA PRO A 705 31.82 21.79 12.03
C PRO A 705 31.98 20.35 12.51
N CYS A 706 33.21 19.90 12.69
CA CYS A 706 33.48 18.53 13.10
C CYS A 706 34.62 18.45 14.11
N ASN A 707 34.62 17.35 14.86
CA ASN A 707 35.69 17.06 15.80
C ASN A 707 36.91 16.52 15.06
N ILE A 708 38.07 17.10 15.34
CA ILE A 708 39.37 16.63 14.89
C ILE A 708 39.97 15.78 16.00
N TYR A 709 40.40 14.58 15.67
CA TYR A 709 41.09 13.68 16.57
C TYR A 709 42.53 13.44 16.10
N SER A 710 43.43 13.10 17.01
CA SER A 710 44.73 12.56 16.66
C SER A 710 44.60 11.09 16.21
N VAL A 711 45.66 10.54 15.62
CA VAL A 711 45.70 9.14 15.19
C VAL A 711 45.53 8.11 16.33
N ASP A 712 45.81 8.49 17.58
CA ASP A 712 45.55 7.68 18.79
C ASP A 712 44.12 7.89 19.35
N GLY A 713 43.26 8.62 18.65
CA GLY A 713 41.84 8.78 18.99
C GLY A 713 41.52 9.85 20.03
N LYS A 714 42.50 10.69 20.43
CA LYS A 714 42.26 11.81 21.34
C LYS A 714 41.65 12.98 20.58
N LEU A 715 40.65 13.63 21.18
CA LEU A 715 40.07 14.84 20.63
C LEU A 715 41.11 15.96 20.66
N VAL A 716 41.48 16.48 19.50
CA VAL A 716 42.45 17.57 19.32
C VAL A 716 41.73 18.92 19.21
N ARG A 717 40.59 18.97 18.52
CA ARG A 717 39.81 20.20 18.38
C ARG A 717 38.32 19.90 18.18
N PRO A 718 37.42 20.36 19.06
CA PRO A 718 35.98 20.20 18.86
C PRO A 718 35.41 21.23 17.88
N ASN A 719 34.35 20.87 17.16
CA ASN A 719 33.59 21.78 16.26
C ASN A 719 34.46 22.64 15.34
N ALA A 720 35.59 22.08 14.89
CA ALA A 720 36.49 22.77 14.01
C ALA A 720 35.80 22.97 12.66
N THR A 721 36.04 24.12 12.03
CA THR A 721 35.67 24.41 10.64
C THR A 721 36.87 24.35 9.71
N SER A 722 38.11 24.23 10.23
CA SER A 722 39.31 24.01 9.44
C SER A 722 40.42 23.27 10.22
N THR A 723 41.45 22.80 9.51
CA THR A 723 42.68 22.26 10.12
C THR A 723 43.69 23.36 10.50
N ASP A 724 43.36 24.64 10.37
CA ASP A 724 44.35 25.70 10.46
C ASP A 724 44.87 25.91 11.87
N GLY A 725 46.17 26.16 11.99
CA GLY A 725 46.86 26.24 13.27
C GLY A 725 47.03 24.89 13.99
N LEU A 726 46.71 23.75 13.33
CA LEU A 726 47.17 22.46 13.82
C LEU A 726 48.65 22.24 13.49
N PRO A 727 49.42 21.59 14.38
CA PRO A 727 50.77 21.14 14.08
C PRO A 727 50.82 20.19 12.88
N LYS A 728 51.99 20.07 12.25
CA LYS A 728 52.22 19.09 11.19
C LYS A 728 52.01 17.68 11.73
N GLY A 729 51.20 16.87 11.05
CA GLY A 729 50.86 15.55 11.56
C GLY A 729 49.67 14.90 10.86
N ILE A 730 49.31 13.70 11.32
CA ILE A 730 48.15 12.95 10.83
C ILE A 730 47.02 13.07 11.84
N TYR A 731 45.84 13.46 11.37
CA TYR A 731 44.64 13.64 12.16
C TYR A 731 43.47 12.83 11.58
N ILE A 732 42.48 12.51 12.40
CA ILE A 732 41.21 11.97 11.97
C ILE A 732 40.19 13.11 11.99
N VAL A 733 39.67 13.47 10.83
CA VAL A 733 38.65 14.51 10.65
C VAL A 733 37.47 13.86 9.93
N ASN A 734 36.28 13.91 10.51
CA ASN A 734 35.07 13.32 9.94
C ASN A 734 35.28 11.87 9.46
N HIS A 735 35.84 11.02 10.32
CA HIS A 735 36.17 9.62 10.06
C HIS A 735 37.23 9.36 8.96
N LYS A 736 37.93 10.39 8.47
CA LYS A 736 39.00 10.27 7.47
C LYS A 736 40.37 10.68 8.02
N LYS A 737 41.44 10.01 7.58
CA LYS A 737 42.83 10.40 7.89
C LYS A 737 43.23 11.60 7.03
N VAL A 738 43.67 12.70 7.65
CA VAL A 738 44.10 13.95 7.02
C VAL A 738 45.55 14.25 7.43
N ILE A 739 46.38 14.68 6.48
CA ILE A 739 47.77 15.11 6.73
C ILE A 739 47.82 16.63 6.75
N VAL A 740 48.20 17.22 7.88
CA VAL A 740 48.53 18.65 8.01
C VAL A 740 50.03 18.80 7.75
N LYS A 741 50.41 19.61 6.75
CA LYS A 741 51.78 19.71 6.22
C LYS A 741 52.56 20.91 6.73
#